data_AF-A0A6J1PNM6-F1
#
_entry.id   AF-A0A6J1PNM6-F1
#
_cell.length_a   1.000
_cell.length_b   1.000
_cell.length_c   1.000
_cell.angle_alpha   90.00
_cell.angle_beta   90.00
_cell.angle_gamma   90.00
#
_symmetry.space_group_name_H-M   'P 1'
#
loop_
_entity.id
_entity.type
_entity.pdbx_description
1 polymer ?
#
loop_
_entity_poly.entity_id
_entity_poly.type
_entity_poly.pdbx_seq_one_letter_code
_entity_poly.pdbx_strand_id
1 'polypeptide(L)'
;MKKFVFRILLTSCILGLTKADISTLPKPEHNYNGAERLYCPVNAYAENQPVNRHDSSLRLRQLRSEMVRVAAVQGPPLDGYIVTSDDEHQSEAVDPHDMRREFLTGFYGSAGEAIVTIDKAVLWTDGRYHIQANHQLDCNWILMKRGERDVPTITEWLIQEFENRSEVRIGANPKLIPAFTWEIWEDELANSPVRLVGVRNDLVDLIWQVGRPEYNPHAAYPLADGYSGKPWQEKVRSIRLEMELTSADALVVTALDEIAWLFNVRGYDLPHTPVLRAYAIVAHGDLHLYAPRHKILRSVDIHLKVDSCSHANCVKWHNYTDIWYDLKTMSQVWNTVWLPSPCGYSPGASKEIYNSIPPEKRLAKASPIIDLRAKKNKVEAAGMRSSHLRDAIAMCDFLAYMEEQYKFDSEGWDEMQVARVINEIRYEQGGNRGIAFPTIAGYGPHAAMPHYEPNNLTNIKIGTTSTLMIDSGGQYLDGTTDVTRTLHFGVPTDEQRKAYTRVLIGSIELSSLIFPSDLTVDQLDAVARRPLWSTGYDYMHGTGHGIGHFSSVHEPPISLSYFGYKNSIAGCSVKLKPGFFLSNEPGYYKENDFGVRLENVLEVIPADKLAHNGRRFLKFRDVTLVPYEPKLIDVNMLTPLHRRWLNNYNKRIREEVGAELKKNLKMKAFYWMMVKTTSIPETGSGGHFFPDYSQAIPSTSRQFHVLVVIVAIYHVVASKRYSNNLCFRIRFNR
;
A
#
# COMPACT_ATOMS: atom_id res chain seq x y z
N MET A 1 56.88 -24.22 16.31
CA MET A 1 56.55 -24.61 14.92
C MET A 1 55.06 -24.91 14.67
N LYS A 2 54.37 -25.76 15.45
CA LYS A 2 52.93 -26.07 15.19
C LYS A 2 51.95 -24.88 15.25
N LYS A 3 52.17 -23.87 16.12
CA LYS A 3 51.34 -22.66 16.18
C LYS A 3 51.57 -21.66 15.02
N PHE A 4 52.72 -21.75 14.35
CA PHE A 4 53.06 -20.86 13.23
C PHE A 4 52.49 -21.39 11.91
N VAL A 5 52.56 -22.71 11.71
CA VAL A 5 51.94 -23.41 10.56
C VAL A 5 50.42 -23.28 10.59
N PHE A 6 49.79 -23.33 11.77
CA PHE A 6 48.34 -23.15 11.91
C PHE A 6 47.87 -21.72 11.59
N ARG A 7 48.69 -20.69 11.89
CA ARG A 7 48.40 -19.31 11.52
C ARG A 7 48.55 -19.05 10.01
N ILE A 8 49.54 -19.67 9.37
CA ILE A 8 49.74 -19.57 7.91
C ILE A 8 48.62 -20.27 7.13
N LEU A 9 48.16 -21.42 7.61
CA LEU A 9 47.02 -22.14 7.01
C LEU A 9 45.68 -21.40 7.20
N LEU A 10 45.49 -20.72 8.34
CA LEU A 10 44.30 -19.88 8.55
C LEU A 10 44.33 -18.63 7.67
N THR A 11 45.49 -17.96 7.52
CA THR A 11 45.59 -16.81 6.63
C THR A 11 45.49 -17.21 5.15
N SER A 12 45.97 -18.40 4.75
CA SER A 12 45.77 -18.89 3.37
C SER A 12 44.33 -19.32 3.09
N CYS A 13 43.59 -19.85 4.08
CA CYS A 13 42.16 -20.12 3.93
C CYS A 13 41.32 -18.83 3.90
N ILE A 14 41.68 -17.82 4.69
CA ILE A 14 40.97 -16.52 4.71
C ILE A 14 41.29 -15.68 3.46
N LEU A 15 42.50 -15.81 2.89
CA LEU A 15 42.85 -15.19 1.60
C LEU A 15 42.36 -16.00 0.38
N GLY A 16 42.09 -17.30 0.54
CA GLY A 16 41.47 -18.14 -0.50
C GLY A 16 39.94 -18.01 -0.57
N LEU A 17 39.29 -17.55 0.50
CA LEU A 17 37.84 -17.34 0.58
C LEU A 17 37.39 -15.89 0.36
N THR A 18 38.32 -14.97 0.11
CA THR A 18 38.03 -13.54 -0.19
C THR A 18 38.27 -13.16 -1.66
N LYS A 19 38.44 -14.16 -2.54
CA LYS A 19 38.32 -14.04 -3.99
C LYS A 19 37.30 -15.06 -4.53
N ALA A 20 36.15 -15.17 -3.88
CA ALA A 20 34.95 -15.50 -4.65
C ALA A 20 34.75 -14.30 -5.58
N ASP A 21 35.21 -14.45 -6.82
CA ASP A 21 35.05 -13.47 -7.87
C ASP A 21 33.55 -13.21 -7.97
N ILE A 22 33.07 -12.06 -7.47
CA ILE A 22 31.65 -11.69 -7.50
C ILE A 22 31.16 -11.64 -8.97
N SER A 23 32.09 -11.56 -9.93
CA SER A 23 31.82 -11.71 -11.37
C SER A 23 31.44 -13.13 -11.82
N THR A 24 31.57 -14.16 -10.97
CA THR A 24 31.23 -15.56 -11.27
C THR A 24 29.95 -16.06 -10.63
N LEU A 25 29.25 -15.22 -9.84
CA LEU A 25 27.83 -15.46 -9.58
C LEU A 25 27.08 -15.24 -10.90
N PRO A 26 26.33 -16.22 -11.42
CA PRO A 26 25.50 -15.98 -12.59
C PRO A 26 24.59 -14.80 -12.27
N LYS A 27 24.62 -13.76 -13.12
CA LYS A 27 23.64 -12.68 -13.03
C LYS A 27 22.25 -13.32 -12.99
N PRO A 28 21.35 -12.88 -12.11
CA PRO A 28 19.98 -13.38 -12.12
C PRO A 28 19.44 -13.29 -13.55
N GLU A 29 18.95 -14.41 -14.06
CA GLU A 29 18.39 -14.49 -15.40
C GLU A 29 16.99 -13.87 -15.35
N HIS A 30 16.93 -12.55 -15.53
CA HIS A 30 15.68 -11.81 -15.52
C HIS A 30 14.83 -12.12 -16.76
N ASN A 31 13.52 -12.21 -16.58
CA ASN A 31 12.57 -12.32 -17.68
C ASN A 31 12.22 -10.93 -18.24
N TYR A 32 13.00 -10.47 -19.21
CA TYR A 32 12.80 -9.18 -19.90
C TYR A 32 11.59 -9.16 -20.86
N ASN A 33 10.97 -10.32 -21.13
CA ASN A 33 9.78 -10.43 -21.98
C ASN A 33 8.47 -10.41 -21.18
N GLY A 34 8.55 -10.28 -19.85
CA GLY A 34 7.39 -10.22 -18.96
C GLY A 34 6.66 -11.54 -18.79
N ALA A 35 5.57 -11.50 -18.02
CA ALA A 35 4.78 -12.68 -17.70
C ALA A 35 4.04 -13.21 -18.94
N GLU A 36 3.91 -14.53 -19.05
CA GLU A 36 3.04 -15.14 -20.06
C GLU A 36 1.60 -14.68 -19.84
N ARG A 37 0.96 -14.22 -20.93
CA ARG A 37 -0.38 -13.65 -20.89
C ARG A 37 -1.38 -14.59 -21.53
N LEU A 38 -2.19 -15.22 -20.68
CA LEU A 38 -3.18 -16.25 -21.09
C LEU A 38 -4.08 -15.82 -22.26
N TYR A 39 -4.42 -14.52 -22.30
CA TYR A 39 -5.34 -13.93 -23.29
C TYR A 39 -4.63 -13.23 -24.46
N CYS A 40 -3.33 -13.46 -24.63
CA CYS A 40 -2.52 -12.98 -25.76
C CYS A 40 -1.60 -14.08 -26.32
N PRO A 41 -2.11 -15.29 -26.66
CA PRO A 41 -1.27 -16.30 -27.31
C PRO A 41 -0.83 -15.85 -28.72
N VAL A 42 0.30 -16.39 -29.19
CA VAL A 42 0.88 -16.09 -30.52
C VAL A 42 -0.12 -16.26 -31.68
N ASN A 43 -1.15 -17.11 -31.49
CA ASN A 43 -2.22 -17.39 -32.45
C ASN A 43 -3.62 -16.97 -31.94
N ALA A 44 -3.72 -15.97 -31.07
CA ALA A 44 -4.99 -15.54 -30.47
C ALA A 44 -5.97 -15.03 -31.55
N TYR A 45 -6.93 -15.87 -31.92
CA TYR A 45 -8.13 -15.41 -32.62
C TYR A 45 -8.91 -14.46 -31.69
N ALA A 46 -9.50 -13.42 -32.27
CA ALA A 46 -10.18 -12.32 -31.59
C ALA A 46 -11.36 -12.73 -30.67
N GLU A 47 -11.75 -14.00 -30.63
CA GLU A 47 -12.99 -14.49 -30.01
C GLU A 47 -12.90 -14.74 -28.49
N ASN A 48 -11.70 -14.82 -27.88
CA ASN A 48 -11.51 -15.13 -26.44
C ASN A 48 -10.91 -13.98 -25.61
N GLN A 49 -11.26 -12.76 -25.97
CA GLN A 49 -10.66 -11.56 -25.41
C GLN A 49 -11.49 -11.03 -24.22
N PRO A 50 -10.89 -10.66 -23.07
CA PRO A 50 -11.63 -10.08 -21.94
C PRO A 50 -12.44 -8.85 -22.34
N VAL A 51 -13.70 -8.78 -21.89
CA VAL A 51 -14.69 -7.77 -22.30
C VAL A 51 -14.33 -6.34 -21.92
N ASN A 52 -13.49 -6.14 -20.91
CA ASN A 52 -13.03 -4.83 -20.44
C ASN A 52 -11.67 -4.41 -21.02
N ARG A 53 -11.16 -5.12 -22.03
CA ARG A 53 -9.90 -4.79 -22.69
C ARG A 53 -10.07 -3.66 -23.69
N HIS A 54 -9.18 -2.67 -23.61
CA HIS A 54 -9.17 -1.53 -24.52
C HIS A 54 -8.06 -1.67 -25.59
N ASP A 55 -8.38 -1.46 -26.87
CA ASP A 55 -7.35 -1.40 -27.93
C ASP A 55 -6.56 -0.08 -27.85
N SER A 56 -5.31 -0.18 -27.43
CA SER A 56 -4.36 0.92 -27.24
C SER A 56 -3.54 1.23 -28.50
N SER A 57 -3.73 0.50 -29.61
CA SER A 57 -2.89 0.58 -30.82
C SER A 57 -2.81 1.99 -31.40
N LEU A 58 -3.93 2.71 -31.46
CA LEU A 58 -3.95 4.09 -31.97
C LEU A 58 -3.22 5.05 -31.02
N ARG A 59 -3.46 4.93 -29.71
CA ARG A 59 -2.84 5.77 -28.68
C ARG A 59 -1.32 5.59 -28.66
N LEU A 60 -0.83 4.35 -28.75
CA LEU A 60 0.60 4.04 -28.86
C LEU A 60 1.23 4.66 -30.12
N ARG A 61 0.58 4.56 -31.28
CA ARG A 61 1.07 5.19 -32.53
C ARG A 61 1.15 6.72 -32.39
N GLN A 62 0.13 7.34 -31.81
CA GLN A 62 0.11 8.79 -31.60
C GLN A 62 1.21 9.23 -30.62
N LEU A 63 1.37 8.53 -29.49
CA LEU A 63 2.42 8.83 -28.52
C LEU A 63 3.82 8.73 -29.14
N ARG A 64 4.09 7.65 -29.91
CA ARG A 64 5.36 7.48 -30.64
C ARG A 64 5.60 8.59 -31.66
N SER A 65 4.56 9.09 -32.33
CA SER A 65 4.67 10.26 -33.20
C SER A 65 5.05 11.51 -32.41
N GLU A 66 4.48 11.73 -31.24
CA GLU A 66 4.83 12.87 -30.38
C GLU A 66 6.25 12.77 -29.83
N MET A 67 6.74 11.57 -29.48
CA MET A 67 8.15 11.34 -29.09
C MET A 67 9.15 11.79 -30.15
N VAL A 68 8.80 11.66 -31.44
CA VAL A 68 9.61 12.17 -32.56
C VAL A 68 9.43 13.67 -32.73
N ARG A 69 8.21 14.20 -32.60
CA ARG A 69 7.89 15.64 -32.75
C ARG A 69 8.48 16.52 -31.67
N VAL A 70 8.72 15.99 -30.45
CA VAL A 70 9.47 16.69 -29.39
C VAL A 70 10.78 17.26 -29.92
N ALA A 71 11.34 16.67 -30.97
CA ALA A 71 12.57 17.17 -31.58
C ALA A 71 12.48 18.62 -32.11
N ALA A 72 11.28 19.04 -32.53
CA ALA A 72 11.06 20.39 -33.01
C ALA A 72 11.02 21.45 -31.88
N VAL A 73 10.89 21.02 -30.61
CA VAL A 73 10.61 21.92 -29.47
C VAL A 73 11.65 21.81 -28.36
N GLN A 74 12.22 20.62 -28.08
CA GLN A 74 13.04 20.37 -26.89
C GLN A 74 14.33 19.54 -27.14
N GLY A 75 14.76 19.33 -28.40
CA GLY A 75 16.06 18.74 -28.73
C GLY A 75 16.01 17.61 -29.77
N PRO A 76 16.83 16.56 -29.67
CA PRO A 76 16.65 15.34 -30.47
C PRO A 76 15.38 14.54 -30.09
N PRO A 77 14.92 13.63 -30.98
CA PRO A 77 13.83 12.69 -30.70
C PRO A 77 14.05 11.89 -29.41
N LEU A 78 12.95 11.40 -28.82
CA LEU A 78 12.99 10.48 -27.69
C LEU A 78 12.91 9.03 -28.17
N ASP A 79 13.61 8.14 -27.49
CA ASP A 79 13.61 6.70 -27.76
C ASP A 79 12.60 5.93 -26.91
N GLY A 80 12.23 6.52 -25.77
CA GLY A 80 11.18 6.03 -24.89
C GLY A 80 10.50 7.15 -24.12
N TYR A 81 9.31 6.89 -23.60
CA TYR A 81 8.57 7.79 -22.71
C TYR A 81 7.99 7.01 -21.53
N ILE A 82 8.19 7.53 -20.31
CA ILE A 82 7.67 6.95 -19.06
C ILE A 82 6.37 7.65 -18.69
N VAL A 83 5.34 6.87 -18.36
CA VAL A 83 4.04 7.34 -17.88
C VAL A 83 3.72 6.63 -16.56
N THR A 84 3.65 7.40 -15.47
CA THR A 84 3.29 6.92 -14.13
C THR A 84 1.79 7.11 -13.85
N SER A 85 1.31 6.53 -12.74
CA SER A 85 -0.04 6.79 -12.22
C SER A 85 -0.19 8.16 -11.54
N ASP A 86 0.92 8.80 -11.14
CA ASP A 86 0.90 9.95 -10.24
C ASP A 86 0.40 11.26 -10.87
N ASP A 87 -0.11 12.15 -10.04
CA ASP A 87 -0.38 13.55 -10.37
C ASP A 87 0.76 14.48 -9.91
N GLU A 88 0.57 15.81 -10.05
CA GLU A 88 1.55 16.82 -9.62
C GLU A 88 1.80 16.85 -8.09
N HIS A 89 0.95 16.16 -7.30
CA HIS A 89 0.97 16.09 -5.85
C HIS A 89 1.33 14.70 -5.31
N GLN A 90 1.62 13.75 -6.20
CA GLN A 90 1.96 12.37 -5.87
C GLN A 90 0.83 11.69 -5.06
N SER A 91 -0.42 11.99 -5.46
CA SER A 91 -1.63 11.40 -4.90
C SER A 91 -1.74 9.92 -5.26
N GLU A 92 -2.15 9.07 -4.32
CA GLU A 92 -2.35 7.64 -4.59
C GLU A 92 -3.55 7.39 -5.52
N ALA A 93 -4.67 8.06 -5.28
CA ALA A 93 -5.79 8.14 -6.18
C ALA A 93 -5.77 9.52 -6.84
N VAL A 94 -5.75 9.55 -8.17
CA VAL A 94 -5.68 10.79 -8.96
C VAL A 94 -7.06 11.20 -9.46
N ASP A 95 -7.22 12.48 -9.78
CA ASP A 95 -8.42 12.97 -10.47
C ASP A 95 -8.55 12.27 -11.85
N PRO A 96 -9.76 11.97 -12.34
CA PRO A 96 -9.97 11.40 -13.67
C PRO A 96 -9.30 12.16 -14.81
N HIS A 97 -9.11 13.48 -14.68
CA HIS A 97 -8.35 14.31 -15.62
C HIS A 97 -6.88 13.91 -15.72
N ASP A 98 -6.31 13.35 -14.65
CA ASP A 98 -4.90 13.01 -14.50
C ASP A 98 -4.59 11.51 -14.68
N MET A 99 -5.61 10.68 -14.96
CA MET A 99 -5.50 9.22 -15.22
C MET A 99 -4.83 8.88 -16.58
N ARG A 100 -3.68 9.49 -16.88
CA ARG A 100 -2.94 9.37 -18.15
C ARG A 100 -2.54 7.94 -18.48
N ARG A 101 -2.08 7.18 -17.48
CA ARG A 101 -1.69 5.77 -17.64
C ARG A 101 -2.89 4.92 -18.02
N GLU A 102 -4.05 5.12 -17.38
CA GLU A 102 -5.29 4.44 -17.75
C GLU A 102 -5.73 4.81 -19.15
N PHE A 103 -5.75 6.09 -19.50
CA PHE A 103 -6.01 6.52 -20.87
C PHE A 103 -5.04 5.82 -21.84
N LEU A 104 -3.75 5.78 -21.57
CA LEU A 104 -2.78 5.18 -22.50
C LEU A 104 -2.95 3.66 -22.65
N THR A 105 -3.17 2.95 -21.54
CA THR A 105 -3.04 1.49 -21.47
C THR A 105 -4.36 0.72 -21.40
N GLY A 106 -5.44 1.37 -20.96
CA GLY A 106 -6.70 0.72 -20.58
C GLY A 106 -6.69 0.07 -19.19
N PHE A 107 -5.54 0.02 -18.51
CA PHE A 107 -5.42 -0.51 -17.16
C PHE A 107 -5.73 0.57 -16.13
N TYR A 108 -6.68 0.32 -15.23
CA TYR A 108 -7.20 1.30 -14.25
C TYR A 108 -6.82 1.00 -12.79
N GLY A 109 -5.91 0.06 -12.51
CA GLY A 109 -5.45 -0.18 -11.13
C GLY A 109 -4.70 1.03 -10.55
N SER A 110 -4.77 1.33 -9.25
CA SER A 110 -4.17 2.58 -8.73
C SER A 110 -2.65 2.69 -8.92
N ALA A 111 -1.92 1.58 -8.96
CA ALA A 111 -0.46 1.58 -9.08
C ALA A 111 0.01 0.98 -10.42
N GLY A 112 1.01 1.60 -11.03
CA GLY A 112 1.75 1.03 -12.16
C GLY A 112 2.50 2.07 -12.98
N GLU A 113 3.53 1.63 -13.67
CA GLU A 113 4.41 2.47 -14.49
C GLU A 113 4.52 1.87 -15.88
N ALA A 114 4.18 2.68 -16.89
CA ALA A 114 4.23 2.33 -18.29
C ALA A 114 5.46 2.94 -18.96
N ILE A 115 6.10 2.18 -19.83
CA ILE A 115 7.18 2.64 -20.70
C ILE A 115 6.80 2.33 -22.14
N VAL A 116 6.82 3.34 -23.00
CA VAL A 116 6.60 3.17 -24.43
C VAL A 116 7.89 3.52 -25.15
N THR A 117 8.48 2.54 -25.85
CA THR A 117 9.58 2.78 -26.79
C THR A 117 9.03 2.93 -28.21
N ILE A 118 9.91 3.14 -29.18
CA ILE A 118 9.54 3.20 -30.61
C ILE A 118 8.81 1.92 -31.08
N ASP A 119 9.12 0.77 -30.50
CA ASP A 119 8.66 -0.54 -30.93
C ASP A 119 7.91 -1.34 -29.84
N LYS A 120 8.21 -1.14 -28.56
CA LYS A 120 7.60 -1.87 -27.42
C LYS A 120 6.75 -0.98 -26.52
N ALA A 121 5.88 -1.62 -25.75
CA ALA A 121 5.12 -1.01 -24.66
C ALA A 121 5.12 -1.98 -23.47
N VAL A 122 5.53 -1.51 -22.30
CA VAL A 122 5.76 -2.35 -21.12
C VAL A 122 5.11 -1.70 -19.90
N LEU A 123 4.47 -2.48 -19.05
CA LEU A 123 3.83 -1.99 -17.83
C LEU A 123 4.26 -2.81 -16.62
N TRP A 124 4.74 -2.15 -15.57
CA TRP A 124 4.97 -2.74 -14.26
C TRP A 124 3.78 -2.45 -13.34
N THR A 125 3.38 -3.45 -12.56
CA THR A 125 2.42 -3.27 -11.46
C THR A 125 2.67 -4.27 -10.33
N ASP A 126 2.23 -3.94 -9.12
CA ASP A 126 2.35 -4.82 -7.95
C ASP A 126 1.27 -5.90 -7.87
N GLY A 127 1.43 -6.81 -6.90
CA GLY A 127 0.64 -8.02 -6.73
C GLY A 127 -0.86 -7.82 -6.53
N ARG A 128 -1.30 -6.61 -6.13
CA ARG A 128 -2.73 -6.27 -6.05
C ARG A 128 -3.41 -6.31 -7.41
N TYR A 129 -2.64 -6.09 -8.48
CA TYR A 129 -3.16 -5.84 -9.81
C TYR A 129 -2.65 -6.81 -10.88
N HIS A 130 -1.86 -7.84 -10.53
CA HIS A 130 -1.33 -8.79 -11.53
C HIS A 130 -2.42 -9.45 -12.37
N ILE A 131 -3.49 -9.94 -11.72
CA ILE A 131 -4.64 -10.57 -12.40
C ILE A 131 -5.38 -9.51 -13.25
N GLN A 132 -5.65 -8.34 -12.65
CA GLN A 132 -6.37 -7.25 -13.30
C GLN A 132 -5.65 -6.76 -14.58
N ALA A 133 -4.35 -6.50 -14.50
CA ALA A 133 -3.55 -6.02 -15.63
C ALA A 133 -3.50 -7.07 -16.76
N ASN A 134 -3.45 -8.37 -16.43
CA ASN A 134 -3.49 -9.41 -17.44
C ASN A 134 -4.81 -9.42 -18.23
N HIS A 135 -5.94 -9.09 -17.58
CA HIS A 135 -7.24 -8.97 -18.25
C HIS A 135 -7.34 -7.69 -19.09
N GLN A 136 -6.96 -6.55 -18.53
CA GLN A 136 -7.24 -5.22 -19.09
C GLN A 136 -6.29 -4.76 -20.20
N LEU A 137 -5.00 -5.11 -20.11
CA LEU A 137 -4.04 -4.72 -21.13
C LEU A 137 -4.32 -5.45 -22.46
N ASP A 138 -4.15 -4.80 -23.60
CA ASP A 138 -4.16 -5.48 -24.89
C ASP A 138 -2.82 -6.17 -25.19
N CYS A 139 -2.72 -6.86 -26.32
CA CYS A 139 -1.52 -7.62 -26.68
C CYS A 139 -0.35 -6.75 -27.19
N ASN A 140 -0.49 -5.43 -27.23
CA ASN A 140 0.65 -4.53 -27.46
C ASN A 140 1.53 -4.39 -26.21
N TRP A 141 1.00 -4.71 -25.02
CA TRP A 141 1.68 -4.51 -23.74
C TRP A 141 2.33 -5.78 -23.19
N ILE A 142 3.59 -5.65 -22.82
CA ILE A 142 4.33 -6.58 -21.98
C ILE A 142 4.01 -6.29 -20.51
N LEU A 143 3.53 -7.29 -19.78
CA LEU A 143 3.19 -7.16 -18.36
C LEU A 143 4.35 -7.62 -17.47
N MET A 144 4.86 -6.73 -16.63
CA MET A 144 5.90 -6.99 -15.64
C MET A 144 5.29 -7.07 -14.24
N LYS A 145 5.23 -8.28 -13.69
CA LYS A 145 4.62 -8.57 -12.38
C LYS A 145 5.58 -8.25 -11.23
N ARG A 146 5.68 -6.96 -10.86
CA ARG A 146 6.57 -6.50 -9.79
C ARG A 146 6.34 -7.29 -8.50
N GLY A 147 7.45 -7.74 -7.89
CA GLY A 147 7.45 -8.53 -6.66
C GLY A 147 7.58 -10.04 -6.90
N GLU A 148 7.32 -10.52 -8.11
CA GLU A 148 7.67 -11.90 -8.50
C GLU A 148 9.19 -12.05 -8.69
N ARG A 149 9.65 -13.31 -8.65
CA ARG A 149 11.05 -13.64 -8.92
C ARG A 149 11.39 -13.31 -10.37
N ASP A 150 12.63 -12.93 -10.62
CA ASP A 150 13.19 -12.76 -11.96
C ASP A 150 12.55 -11.63 -12.81
N VAL A 151 11.68 -10.78 -12.24
CA VAL A 151 11.16 -9.59 -12.93
C VAL A 151 12.18 -8.44 -12.79
N PRO A 152 12.68 -7.86 -13.90
CA PRO A 152 13.64 -6.75 -13.84
C PRO A 152 12.99 -5.46 -13.33
N THR A 153 13.79 -4.59 -12.72
CA THR A 153 13.39 -3.19 -12.50
C THR A 153 13.23 -2.45 -13.83
N ILE A 154 12.63 -1.26 -13.78
CA ILE A 154 12.51 -0.38 -14.95
C ILE A 154 13.88 -0.07 -15.55
N THR A 155 14.86 0.24 -14.70
CA THR A 155 16.22 0.62 -15.12
C THR A 155 16.98 -0.57 -15.67
N GLU A 156 16.89 -1.75 -15.04
CA GLU A 156 17.44 -3.00 -15.57
C GLU A 156 16.88 -3.33 -16.96
N TRP A 157 15.56 -3.18 -17.15
CA TRP A 157 14.93 -3.40 -18.44
C TRP A 157 15.39 -2.40 -19.50
N LEU A 158 15.46 -1.11 -19.17
CA LEU A 158 15.95 -0.08 -20.10
C LEU A 158 17.41 -0.30 -20.51
N ILE A 159 18.27 -0.70 -19.55
CA ILE A 159 19.67 -1.02 -19.84
C ILE A 159 19.76 -2.19 -20.81
N GLN A 160 18.99 -3.25 -20.57
CA GLN A 160 19.00 -4.42 -21.44
C GLN A 160 18.43 -4.14 -22.83
N GLU A 161 17.31 -3.39 -22.90
CA GLU A 161 16.66 -3.06 -24.16
C GLU A 161 17.58 -2.27 -25.10
N PHE A 162 18.41 -1.38 -24.53
CA PHE A 162 19.26 -0.47 -25.30
C PHE A 162 20.76 -0.75 -25.18
N GLU A 163 21.16 -1.96 -24.78
CA GLU A 163 22.56 -2.35 -24.55
C GLU A 163 23.49 -2.08 -25.75
N ASN A 164 22.94 -2.17 -26.97
CA ASN A 164 23.67 -2.03 -28.23
C ASN A 164 23.67 -0.60 -28.80
N ARG A 165 23.13 0.39 -28.08
CA ARG A 165 23.08 1.78 -28.54
C ARG A 165 24.06 2.66 -27.78
N SER A 166 24.53 3.73 -28.41
CA SER A 166 25.52 4.65 -27.82
C SER A 166 24.89 5.78 -27.00
N GLU A 167 23.71 6.26 -27.40
CA GLU A 167 22.98 7.33 -26.71
C GLU A 167 21.48 7.03 -26.81
N VAL A 168 20.78 7.06 -25.68
CA VAL A 168 19.34 6.77 -25.59
C VAL A 168 18.68 7.82 -24.70
N ARG A 169 17.60 8.42 -25.19
CA ARG A 169 16.85 9.47 -24.48
C ARG A 169 15.49 8.96 -24.06
N ILE A 170 15.27 8.83 -22.76
CA ILE A 170 13.99 8.42 -22.18
C ILE A 170 13.32 9.64 -21.56
N GLY A 171 12.23 10.09 -22.17
CA GLY A 171 11.48 11.25 -21.71
C GLY A 171 10.53 10.90 -20.57
N ALA A 172 10.31 11.83 -19.66
CA ALA A 172 9.25 11.76 -18.66
C ALA A 172 8.91 13.14 -18.12
N ASN A 173 7.68 13.34 -17.62
CA ASN A 173 7.27 14.62 -17.07
C ASN A 173 7.76 14.78 -15.61
N PRO A 174 8.68 15.71 -15.29
CA PRO A 174 9.24 15.87 -13.95
C PRO A 174 8.21 16.32 -12.90
N LYS A 175 7.04 16.81 -13.32
CA LYS A 175 5.95 17.15 -12.40
C LYS A 175 5.22 15.93 -11.86
N LEU A 176 5.23 14.81 -12.61
CA LEU A 176 4.45 13.60 -12.33
C LEU A 176 5.32 12.46 -11.77
N ILE A 177 6.58 12.72 -11.44
CA ILE A 177 7.49 11.73 -10.88
C ILE A 177 8.06 12.26 -9.58
N PRO A 178 7.99 11.50 -8.47
CA PRO A 178 8.65 11.85 -7.23
C PRO A 178 10.15 12.06 -7.42
N ALA A 179 10.72 13.08 -6.80
CA ALA A 179 12.10 13.48 -7.00
C ALA A 179 13.10 12.34 -6.69
N PHE A 180 12.84 11.61 -5.60
CA PHE A 180 13.70 10.49 -5.18
C PHE A 180 13.62 9.29 -6.11
N THR A 181 12.44 9.00 -6.67
CA THR A 181 12.29 7.97 -7.70
C THR A 181 13.12 8.33 -8.94
N TRP A 182 13.04 9.59 -9.37
CA TRP A 182 13.84 10.08 -10.49
C TRP A 182 15.35 10.00 -10.20
N GLU A 183 15.81 10.40 -9.01
CA GLU A 183 17.23 10.34 -8.63
C GLU A 183 17.75 8.89 -8.59
N ILE A 184 16.97 7.96 -8.04
CA ILE A 184 17.31 6.52 -8.07
C ILE A 184 17.49 6.05 -9.52
N TRP A 185 16.57 6.42 -10.41
CA TRP A 185 16.71 6.05 -11.82
C TRP A 185 17.91 6.71 -12.50
N GLU A 186 18.20 7.99 -12.23
CA GLU A 186 19.39 8.66 -12.75
C GLU A 186 20.68 7.96 -12.31
N ASP A 187 20.76 7.59 -11.02
CA ASP A 187 21.92 6.91 -10.44
C ASP A 187 22.11 5.50 -11.02
N GLU A 188 21.03 4.72 -11.12
CA GLU A 188 21.07 3.36 -11.70
C GLU A 188 21.42 3.37 -13.19
N LEU A 189 21.03 4.42 -13.93
CA LEU A 189 21.31 4.55 -15.36
C LEU A 189 22.64 5.24 -15.69
N ALA A 190 23.36 5.79 -14.70
CA ALA A 190 24.53 6.65 -14.91
C ALA A 190 25.63 6.03 -15.79
N ASN A 191 25.88 4.72 -15.62
CA ASN A 191 26.91 3.96 -16.36
C ASN A 191 26.38 3.27 -17.64
N SER A 192 25.16 3.58 -18.06
CA SER A 192 24.52 3.06 -19.27
C SER A 192 24.50 4.11 -20.41
N PRO A 193 24.08 3.77 -21.64
CA PRO A 193 23.81 4.77 -22.68
C PRO A 193 22.48 5.53 -22.48
N VAL A 194 21.67 5.15 -21.49
CA VAL A 194 20.33 5.67 -21.25
C VAL A 194 20.36 6.92 -20.38
N ARG A 195 19.69 7.98 -20.83
CA ARG A 195 19.57 9.26 -20.11
C ARG A 195 18.11 9.66 -19.98
N LEU A 196 17.72 10.05 -18.77
CA LEU A 196 16.40 10.63 -18.52
C LEU A 196 16.33 12.07 -19.00
N VAL A 197 15.22 12.45 -19.60
CA VAL A 197 14.98 13.81 -20.14
C VAL A 197 13.66 14.33 -19.59
N GLY A 198 13.70 15.47 -18.91
CA GLY A 198 12.50 16.14 -18.38
C GLY A 198 11.68 16.79 -19.48
N VAL A 199 10.47 16.28 -19.74
CA VAL A 199 9.53 16.78 -20.76
C VAL A 199 8.35 17.46 -20.06
N ARG A 200 8.35 18.81 -20.00
CA ARG A 200 7.37 19.57 -19.21
C ARG A 200 5.95 19.59 -19.78
N ASN A 201 5.81 19.45 -21.09
CA ASN A 201 4.51 19.32 -21.74
C ASN A 201 4.24 17.82 -21.91
N ASP A 202 3.32 17.28 -21.13
CA ASP A 202 3.10 15.84 -21.13
C ASP A 202 2.62 15.34 -22.51
N LEU A 203 3.27 14.30 -23.03
CA LEU A 203 2.97 13.79 -24.37
C LEU A 203 1.64 13.05 -24.43
N VAL A 204 1.16 12.49 -23.31
CA VAL A 204 -0.16 11.88 -23.23
C VAL A 204 -1.24 12.95 -23.33
N ASP A 205 -1.03 14.11 -22.70
CA ASP A 205 -1.96 15.23 -22.78
C ASP A 205 -2.14 15.71 -24.23
N LEU A 206 -1.08 15.70 -25.05
CA LEU A 206 -1.15 16.08 -26.46
C LEU A 206 -1.99 15.12 -27.32
N ILE A 207 -2.11 13.85 -26.94
CA ILE A 207 -2.91 12.86 -27.67
C ILE A 207 -4.29 12.63 -27.04
N TRP A 208 -4.48 13.03 -25.78
CA TRP A 208 -5.76 12.96 -25.07
C TRP A 208 -6.60 14.23 -25.26
N GLN A 209 -6.90 14.54 -26.52
CA GLN A 209 -7.63 15.77 -26.89
C GLN A 209 -9.16 15.60 -26.86
N VAL A 210 -9.66 14.37 -26.87
CA VAL A 210 -11.09 14.07 -26.89
C VAL A 210 -11.44 13.22 -25.67
N GLY A 211 -12.50 13.61 -24.95
CA GLY A 211 -13.03 12.84 -23.83
C GLY A 211 -12.18 12.90 -22.56
N ARG A 212 -11.23 13.83 -22.45
CA ARG A 212 -10.53 14.10 -21.19
C ARG A 212 -11.49 14.78 -20.20
N PRO A 213 -11.72 14.22 -19.01
CA PRO A 213 -12.59 14.84 -18.01
C PRO A 213 -12.08 16.22 -17.60
N GLU A 214 -12.98 17.14 -17.27
CA GLU A 214 -12.61 18.40 -16.63
C GLU A 214 -12.40 18.19 -15.13
N TYR A 215 -11.53 19.00 -14.52
CA TYR A 215 -11.37 19.02 -13.07
C TYR A 215 -12.69 19.37 -12.37
N ASN A 216 -12.91 18.80 -11.18
CA ASN A 216 -14.07 19.13 -10.37
C ASN A 216 -14.14 20.65 -10.06
N PRO A 217 -15.25 21.33 -10.39
CA PRO A 217 -15.36 22.79 -10.19
C PRO A 217 -15.80 23.19 -8.77
N HIS A 218 -16.15 22.24 -7.90
CA HIS A 218 -16.68 22.55 -6.58
C HIS A 218 -15.63 23.24 -5.69
N ALA A 219 -16.10 24.23 -4.93
CA ALA A 219 -15.24 25.00 -4.05
C ALA A 219 -14.88 24.26 -2.75
N ALA A 220 -13.74 24.64 -2.20
CA ALA A 220 -13.29 24.20 -0.89
C ALA A 220 -14.07 24.86 0.24
N TYR A 221 -14.03 24.25 1.43
CA TYR A 221 -14.71 24.73 2.63
C TYR A 221 -13.88 24.46 3.90
N PRO A 222 -14.04 25.29 4.95
CA PRO A 222 -13.35 25.06 6.22
C PRO A 222 -13.98 23.90 7.00
N LEU A 223 -13.14 23.09 7.63
CA LEU A 223 -13.54 22.10 8.64
C LEU A 223 -13.55 22.77 10.02
N ALA A 224 -14.68 22.69 10.71
CA ALA A 224 -14.83 23.31 12.02
C ALA A 224 -13.91 22.68 13.08
N ASP A 225 -13.47 23.51 14.04
CA ASP A 225 -12.58 23.07 15.12
C ASP A 225 -13.21 22.02 16.06
N GLY A 226 -14.55 21.95 16.09
CA GLY A 226 -15.28 20.89 16.78
C GLY A 226 -15.02 19.48 16.21
N TYR A 227 -14.55 19.39 14.96
CA TYR A 227 -14.12 18.14 14.33
C TYR A 227 -12.60 17.97 14.36
N SER A 228 -11.84 19.04 14.08
CA SER A 228 -10.38 18.96 13.99
C SER A 228 -9.67 19.00 15.36
N GLY A 229 -10.37 19.44 16.42
CA GLY A 229 -9.87 19.54 17.79
C GLY A 229 -8.86 20.66 18.05
N LYS A 230 -8.38 21.34 17.01
CA LYS A 230 -7.46 22.48 17.12
C LYS A 230 -7.55 23.41 15.90
N PRO A 231 -7.47 24.72 16.11
CA PRO A 231 -7.43 25.69 15.02
C PRO A 231 -6.14 25.54 14.20
N TRP A 232 -6.20 25.91 12.92
CA TRP A 232 -5.08 25.74 11.99
C TRP A 232 -3.83 26.53 12.42
N GLN A 233 -4.00 27.66 13.10
CA GLN A 233 -2.90 28.49 13.60
C GLN A 233 -2.04 27.74 14.63
N GLU A 234 -2.63 26.86 15.44
CA GLU A 234 -1.86 26.03 16.37
C GLU A 234 -1.04 24.97 15.64
N LYS A 235 -1.58 24.42 14.54
CA LYS A 235 -0.85 23.46 13.70
C LYS A 235 0.36 24.11 13.03
N VAL A 236 0.18 25.32 12.49
CA VAL A 236 1.27 26.13 11.93
C VAL A 236 2.34 26.41 12.98
N ARG A 237 1.96 26.74 14.22
CA ARG A 237 2.93 26.95 15.32
C ARG A 237 3.76 25.71 15.59
N SER A 238 3.14 24.52 15.61
CA SER A 238 3.87 23.25 15.77
C SER A 238 4.85 23.00 14.62
N ILE A 239 4.47 23.32 13.39
CA ILE A 239 5.34 23.16 12.22
C ILE A 239 6.52 24.13 12.26
N ARG A 240 6.27 25.40 12.61
CA ARG A 240 7.35 26.39 12.76
C ARG A 240 8.35 25.98 13.85
N LEU A 241 7.90 25.36 14.93
CA LEU A 241 8.79 24.78 15.94
C LEU A 241 9.67 23.67 15.35
N GLU A 242 9.11 22.75 14.56
CA GLU A 242 9.89 21.71 13.87
C GLU A 242 10.89 22.31 12.87
N MET A 243 10.52 23.40 12.19
CA MET A 243 11.42 24.15 11.31
C MET A 243 12.59 24.78 12.09
N GLU A 244 12.33 25.40 13.24
CA GLU A 244 13.37 25.95 14.12
C GLU A 244 14.35 24.85 14.59
N LEU A 245 13.82 23.69 15.02
CA LEU A 245 14.62 22.54 15.46
C LEU A 245 15.48 21.94 14.35
N THR A 246 15.07 22.09 13.09
CA THR A 246 15.79 21.59 11.91
C THR A 246 16.58 22.68 11.18
N SER A 247 16.55 23.92 11.67
CA SER A 247 17.17 25.09 11.02
C SER A 247 16.72 25.28 9.57
N ALA A 248 15.44 25.02 9.29
CA ALA A 248 14.81 25.22 7.99
C ALA A 248 14.13 26.59 7.93
N ASP A 249 14.45 27.40 6.92
CA ASP A 249 13.85 28.74 6.74
C ASP A 249 12.43 28.66 6.17
N ALA A 250 12.17 27.63 5.36
CA ALA A 250 10.89 27.35 4.73
C ALA A 250 10.61 25.85 4.62
N LEU A 251 9.34 25.46 4.71
CA LEU A 251 8.82 24.14 4.39
C LEU A 251 7.89 24.24 3.18
N VAL A 252 8.16 23.46 2.15
CA VAL A 252 7.25 23.26 1.01
C VAL A 252 6.33 22.09 1.32
N VAL A 253 5.03 22.26 1.12
CA VAL A 253 4.03 21.21 1.31
C VAL A 253 3.35 20.94 -0.03
N THR A 254 3.49 19.71 -0.52
CA THR A 254 2.98 19.27 -1.82
C THR A 254 1.80 18.30 -1.72
N ALA A 255 1.77 17.46 -0.69
CA ALA A 255 0.70 16.48 -0.51
C ALA A 255 -0.63 17.16 -0.12
N LEU A 256 -1.70 16.85 -0.85
CA LEU A 256 -2.99 17.52 -0.72
C LEU A 256 -3.67 17.29 0.64
N ASP A 257 -3.52 16.10 1.19
CA ASP A 257 -4.03 15.72 2.50
C ASP A 257 -3.27 16.43 3.65
N GLU A 258 -1.99 16.76 3.45
CA GLU A 258 -1.20 17.54 4.41
C GLU A 258 -1.68 18.99 4.44
N ILE A 259 -1.95 19.57 3.27
CA ILE A 259 -2.48 20.93 3.11
C ILE A 259 -3.89 21.02 3.72
N ALA A 260 -4.74 20.02 3.46
CA ALA A 260 -6.07 19.92 4.04
C ALA A 260 -6.02 19.88 5.57
N TRP A 261 -5.12 19.07 6.15
CA TRP A 261 -4.92 19.02 7.60
C TRP A 261 -4.34 20.32 8.16
N LEU A 262 -3.31 20.89 7.50
CA LEU A 262 -2.62 22.09 7.93
C LEU A 262 -3.58 23.24 8.14
N PHE A 263 -4.43 23.49 7.15
CA PHE A 263 -5.32 24.65 7.12
C PHE A 263 -6.73 24.39 7.66
N ASN A 264 -7.06 23.17 8.08
CA ASN A 264 -8.46 22.76 8.33
C ASN A 264 -9.37 23.13 7.14
N VAL A 265 -8.92 22.86 5.92
CA VAL A 265 -9.71 23.07 4.69
C VAL A 265 -9.94 21.72 4.03
N ARG A 266 -11.11 21.53 3.44
CA ARG A 266 -11.50 20.32 2.70
C ARG A 266 -12.02 20.73 1.33
N GLY A 267 -11.98 19.80 0.37
CA GLY A 267 -12.41 20.04 -1.00
C GLY A 267 -12.94 18.77 -1.65
N TYR A 268 -13.04 18.82 -2.98
CA TYR A 268 -13.65 17.77 -3.80
C TYR A 268 -12.75 17.36 -4.97
N ASP A 269 -11.45 17.68 -4.88
CA ASP A 269 -10.55 17.66 -6.02
C ASP A 269 -9.98 16.27 -6.31
N LEU A 270 -10.00 15.38 -5.33
CA LEU A 270 -9.76 13.96 -5.54
C LEU A 270 -11.05 13.17 -5.29
N PRO A 271 -11.34 12.14 -6.10
CA PRO A 271 -12.40 11.20 -5.78
C PRO A 271 -12.19 10.62 -4.38
N HIS A 272 -13.26 10.63 -3.58
CA HIS A 272 -13.33 9.97 -2.27
C HIS A 272 -12.39 10.48 -1.17
N THR A 273 -11.49 11.43 -1.49
CA THR A 273 -10.55 12.04 -0.55
C THR A 273 -10.82 13.55 -0.47
N PRO A 274 -11.24 14.09 0.68
CA PRO A 274 -11.79 15.45 0.78
C PRO A 274 -10.71 16.54 0.80
N VAL A 275 -9.98 16.70 -0.29
CA VAL A 275 -8.83 17.62 -0.40
C VAL A 275 -9.04 18.70 -1.45
N LEU A 276 -8.24 19.77 -1.33
CA LEU A 276 -8.16 20.86 -2.29
C LEU A 276 -6.83 20.76 -3.01
N ARG A 277 -6.84 20.76 -4.35
CA ARG A 277 -5.65 20.84 -5.19
C ARG A 277 -4.96 22.17 -4.95
N ALA A 278 -3.81 22.10 -4.28
CA ALA A 278 -3.07 23.26 -3.85
C ALA A 278 -1.62 22.91 -3.53
N TYR A 279 -0.76 23.93 -3.45
CA TYR A 279 0.51 23.85 -2.77
C TYR A 279 0.54 24.84 -1.60
N ALA A 280 1.38 24.58 -0.61
CA ALA A 280 1.61 25.53 0.47
C ALA A 280 3.09 25.73 0.76
N ILE A 281 3.45 26.93 1.20
CA ILE A 281 4.78 27.24 1.73
C ILE A 281 4.61 27.83 3.13
N VAL A 282 5.28 27.22 4.10
CA VAL A 282 5.35 27.71 5.48
C VAL A 282 6.72 28.33 5.71
N ALA A 283 6.77 29.62 6.01
CA ALA A 283 7.95 30.32 6.48
C ALA A 283 7.73 30.83 7.91
N HIS A 284 8.78 31.31 8.59
CA HIS A 284 8.65 31.83 9.97
C HIS A 284 7.67 33.00 10.08
N GLY A 285 7.70 33.93 9.12
CA GLY A 285 6.85 35.14 9.12
C GLY A 285 5.62 35.07 8.21
N ASP A 286 5.60 34.13 7.26
CA ASP A 286 4.64 34.12 6.16
C ASP A 286 4.06 32.73 5.89
N LEU A 287 2.87 32.69 5.30
CA LEU A 287 2.21 31.48 4.83
C LEU A 287 1.66 31.74 3.44
N HIS A 288 1.94 30.86 2.51
CA HIS A 288 1.52 30.97 1.11
C HIS A 288 0.65 29.76 0.75
N LEU A 289 -0.46 30.00 0.06
CA LEU A 289 -1.34 28.98 -0.50
C LEU A 289 -1.51 29.24 -1.99
N TYR A 290 -1.12 28.26 -2.81
CA TYR A 290 -1.26 28.28 -4.26
C TYR A 290 -2.46 27.41 -4.63
N ALA A 291 -3.56 28.01 -5.06
CA ALA A 291 -4.80 27.28 -5.35
C ALA A 291 -5.64 27.99 -6.43
N PRO A 292 -6.50 27.29 -7.20
CA PRO A 292 -7.38 27.95 -8.16
C PRO A 292 -8.34 28.94 -7.48
N ARG A 293 -8.38 30.21 -7.93
CA ARG A 293 -9.14 31.29 -7.24
C ARG A 293 -10.61 30.96 -7.06
N HIS A 294 -11.23 30.33 -8.07
CA HIS A 294 -12.65 29.97 -8.06
C HIS A 294 -13.01 28.93 -6.99
N LYS A 295 -12.03 28.19 -6.45
CA LYS A 295 -12.25 27.21 -5.38
C LYS A 295 -12.16 27.81 -3.97
N ILE A 296 -11.61 29.02 -3.85
CA ILE A 296 -11.47 29.71 -2.56
C ILE A 296 -12.64 30.68 -2.40
N LEU A 297 -13.75 30.22 -1.84
CA LEU A 297 -14.90 31.10 -1.59
C LEU A 297 -14.73 31.93 -0.31
N ARG A 298 -15.67 32.87 -0.09
CA ARG A 298 -15.67 33.79 1.05
C ARG A 298 -15.49 33.10 2.41
N SER A 299 -16.05 31.90 2.58
CA SER A 299 -15.90 31.10 3.80
C SER A 299 -14.45 30.71 4.08
N VAL A 300 -13.70 30.30 3.05
CA VAL A 300 -12.27 29.97 3.15
C VAL A 300 -11.44 31.25 3.27
N ASP A 301 -11.76 32.31 2.53
CA ASP A 301 -11.07 33.61 2.63
C ASP A 301 -11.10 34.16 4.07
N ILE A 302 -12.27 34.11 4.73
CA ILE A 302 -12.42 34.53 6.13
C ILE A 302 -11.65 33.61 7.07
N HIS A 303 -11.78 32.29 6.90
CA HIS A 303 -11.12 31.28 7.72
C HIS A 303 -9.59 31.40 7.71
N LEU A 304 -9.01 31.67 6.54
CA LEU A 304 -7.57 31.84 6.32
C LEU A 304 -7.09 33.29 6.42
N LYS A 305 -8.02 34.25 6.59
CA LYS A 305 -7.76 35.69 6.69
C LYS A 305 -7.01 36.25 5.48
N VAL A 306 -7.40 35.85 4.28
CA VAL A 306 -6.71 36.21 3.02
C VAL A 306 -6.73 37.72 2.76
N ASP A 307 -7.88 38.37 2.92
CA ASP A 307 -8.08 39.79 2.56
C ASP A 307 -7.30 40.80 3.43
N SER A 308 -6.74 40.39 4.56
CA SER A 308 -6.07 41.29 5.52
C SER A 308 -4.75 40.71 5.98
N CYS A 309 -4.01 40.12 5.05
CA CYS A 309 -2.83 39.36 5.40
C CYS A 309 -1.57 40.22 5.60
N SER A 310 -1.38 40.71 6.83
CA SER A 310 -0.25 41.56 7.22
C SER A 310 0.57 41.02 8.41
N HIS A 311 0.29 39.81 8.89
CA HIS A 311 0.96 39.21 10.05
C HIS A 311 1.13 37.69 9.89
N ALA A 312 1.95 37.03 10.71
CA ALA A 312 2.32 35.61 10.54
C ALA A 312 1.19 34.56 10.71
N ASN A 313 -0.06 34.97 10.93
CA ASN A 313 -1.24 34.13 11.21
C ASN A 313 -2.38 34.39 10.21
N CYS A 314 -2.01 34.73 8.98
CA CYS A 314 -2.89 34.84 7.81
C CYS A 314 -2.22 34.11 6.64
N VAL A 315 -2.99 33.81 5.60
CA VAL A 315 -2.48 33.10 4.42
C VAL A 315 -2.52 34.01 3.21
N LYS A 316 -1.38 34.15 2.52
CA LYS A 316 -1.26 34.82 1.23
C LYS A 316 -1.68 33.86 0.14
N TRP A 317 -2.76 34.17 -0.58
CA TRP A 317 -3.22 33.38 -1.72
C TRP A 317 -2.46 33.77 -2.99
N HIS A 318 -2.14 32.78 -3.81
CA HIS A 318 -1.50 32.89 -5.12
C HIS A 318 -2.20 31.99 -6.14
N ASN A 319 -2.02 32.25 -7.43
CA ASN A 319 -2.53 31.35 -8.46
C ASN A 319 -1.78 30.01 -8.37
N TYR A 320 -2.47 28.91 -8.61
CA TYR A 320 -1.94 27.55 -8.46
C TYR A 320 -0.62 27.33 -9.22
N THR A 321 -0.50 27.89 -10.43
CA THR A 321 0.70 27.74 -11.27
C THR A 321 1.87 28.65 -10.89
N ASP A 322 1.67 29.65 -10.04
CA ASP A 322 2.72 30.63 -9.74
C ASP A 322 3.85 30.02 -8.90
N ILE A 323 3.59 28.90 -8.22
CA ILE A 323 4.59 28.18 -7.42
C ILE A 323 5.86 27.84 -8.21
N TRP A 324 5.74 27.53 -9.50
CA TRP A 324 6.88 27.14 -10.35
C TRP A 324 7.90 28.28 -10.53
N TYR A 325 7.47 29.54 -10.39
CA TYR A 325 8.30 30.73 -10.51
C TYR A 325 8.64 31.31 -9.15
N ASP A 326 7.67 31.36 -8.25
CA ASP A 326 7.82 31.89 -6.90
C ASP A 326 8.84 31.08 -6.11
N LEU A 327 8.80 29.74 -6.18
CA LEU A 327 9.69 28.90 -5.41
C LEU A 327 11.16 29.17 -5.76
N LYS A 328 11.47 29.37 -7.04
CA LYS A 328 12.81 29.75 -7.52
C LYS A 328 13.23 31.11 -6.97
N THR A 329 12.32 32.09 -7.00
CA THR A 329 12.58 33.45 -6.53
C THR A 329 12.76 33.49 -5.01
N MET A 330 11.84 32.90 -4.26
CA MET A 330 11.86 32.86 -2.80
C MET A 330 13.05 32.05 -2.26
N SER A 331 13.47 30.99 -2.97
CA SER A 331 14.67 30.23 -2.59
C SER A 331 15.97 31.03 -2.61
N GLN A 332 16.00 32.21 -3.24
CA GLN A 332 17.19 33.08 -3.24
C GLN A 332 17.48 33.66 -1.85
N VAL A 333 16.45 33.95 -1.06
CA VAL A 333 16.59 34.55 0.28
C VAL A 333 16.74 33.52 1.40
N TRP A 334 16.30 32.28 1.18
CA TRP A 334 16.45 31.18 2.13
C TRP A 334 17.82 30.52 2.00
N ASN A 335 18.35 30.01 3.11
CA ASN A 335 19.54 29.18 3.15
C ASN A 335 19.18 27.69 3.13
N THR A 336 18.13 27.31 3.86
CA THR A 336 17.69 25.92 4.00
C THR A 336 16.20 25.80 3.72
N VAL A 337 15.83 24.97 2.73
CA VAL A 337 14.44 24.70 2.36
C VAL A 337 14.12 23.23 2.59
N TRP A 338 13.16 22.97 3.47
CA TRP A 338 12.66 21.64 3.75
C TRP A 338 11.75 21.17 2.60
N LEU A 339 12.23 20.16 1.87
CA LEU A 339 11.50 19.50 0.81
C LEU A 339 11.02 18.11 1.27
N PRO A 340 9.73 17.78 1.07
CA PRO A 340 9.17 16.48 1.45
C PRO A 340 9.92 15.32 0.76
N SER A 341 10.40 14.37 1.56
CA SER A 341 10.97 13.11 1.08
C SER A 341 10.00 11.93 1.32
N PRO A 342 10.19 10.79 0.62
CA PRO A 342 9.41 9.58 0.82
C PRO A 342 9.26 9.15 2.29
N CYS A 343 8.02 8.82 2.69
CA CYS A 343 7.72 8.22 3.99
C CYS A 343 6.35 7.52 3.98
N GLY A 344 6.36 6.19 4.16
CA GLY A 344 5.15 5.37 4.07
C GLY A 344 4.49 5.48 2.68
N TYR A 345 3.22 5.87 2.65
CA TYR A 345 2.45 6.12 1.43
C TYR A 345 2.66 7.51 0.80
N SER A 346 3.51 8.36 1.38
CA SER A 346 3.88 9.64 0.75
C SER A 346 5.16 9.47 -0.08
N PRO A 347 5.14 9.66 -1.42
CA PRO A 347 6.33 9.57 -2.25
C PRO A 347 7.28 10.78 -2.12
N GLY A 348 6.85 11.84 -1.43
CA GLY A 348 7.57 13.12 -1.36
C GLY A 348 7.23 14.05 -2.52
N ALA A 349 8.03 15.12 -2.68
CA ALA A 349 7.78 16.13 -3.71
C ALA A 349 8.14 15.64 -5.14
N SER A 350 7.48 16.19 -6.15
CA SER A 350 7.82 15.98 -7.56
C SER A 350 9.23 16.47 -7.90
N LYS A 351 9.84 15.89 -8.95
CA LYS A 351 11.16 16.30 -9.44
C LYS A 351 11.18 17.77 -9.86
N GLU A 352 10.09 18.34 -10.40
CA GLU A 352 10.03 19.77 -10.77
C GLU A 352 10.06 20.70 -9.54
N ILE A 353 9.34 20.37 -8.46
CA ILE A 353 9.42 21.11 -7.19
C ILE A 353 10.84 21.00 -6.61
N TYR A 354 11.39 19.79 -6.60
CA TYR A 354 12.73 19.54 -6.06
C TYR A 354 13.82 20.30 -6.82
N ASN A 355 13.75 20.32 -8.14
CA ASN A 355 14.67 21.05 -9.01
C ASN A 355 14.54 22.57 -8.92
N SER A 356 13.42 23.09 -8.40
CA SER A 356 13.20 24.53 -8.24
C SER A 356 14.02 25.13 -7.09
N ILE A 357 14.57 24.29 -6.21
CA ILE A 357 15.49 24.68 -5.14
C ILE A 357 16.91 24.26 -5.51
N PRO A 358 17.96 25.10 -5.34
CA PRO A 358 19.34 24.70 -5.55
C PRO A 358 19.79 23.54 -4.64
N PRO A 359 20.55 22.53 -5.12
CA PRO A 359 20.93 21.34 -4.34
C PRO A 359 21.52 21.64 -2.95
N GLU A 360 22.36 22.65 -2.84
CA GLU A 360 23.03 23.07 -1.60
C GLU A 360 22.09 23.64 -0.54
N LYS A 361 20.86 24.00 -0.92
CA LYS A 361 19.82 24.54 -0.03
C LYS A 361 18.76 23.50 0.36
N ARG A 362 18.80 22.30 -0.20
CA ARG A 362 17.75 21.28 0.00
C ARG A 362 17.94 20.54 1.31
N LEU A 363 16.96 20.66 2.21
CA LEU A 363 16.78 19.75 3.33
C LEU A 363 15.72 18.72 2.94
N ALA A 364 16.15 17.62 2.33
CA ALA A 364 15.25 16.55 1.92
C ALA A 364 14.94 15.63 3.12
N LYS A 365 13.73 15.73 3.66
CA LYS A 365 13.29 14.97 4.85
C LYS A 365 11.79 14.80 4.84
N ALA A 366 11.28 13.71 5.45
CA ALA A 366 9.85 13.47 5.56
C ALA A 366 9.15 14.69 6.20
N SER A 367 8.01 15.09 5.65
CA SER A 367 7.27 16.25 6.16
C SER A 367 6.93 16.08 7.65
N PRO A 368 7.09 17.13 8.49
CA PRO A 368 6.72 17.03 9.90
C PRO A 368 5.20 16.87 10.09
N ILE A 369 4.40 17.26 9.09
CA ILE A 369 2.94 17.16 9.12
C ILE A 369 2.49 15.70 9.18
N ILE A 370 3.21 14.79 8.50
CA ILE A 370 2.93 13.35 8.48
C ILE A 370 2.84 12.80 9.91
N ASP A 371 3.87 13.06 10.73
CA ASP A 371 3.94 12.59 12.11
C ASP A 371 2.92 13.28 13.02
N LEU A 372 2.69 14.59 12.81
CA LEU A 372 1.78 15.39 13.61
C LEU A 372 0.30 15.03 13.39
N ARG A 373 -0.09 14.67 12.18
CA ARG A 373 -1.48 14.27 11.84
C ARG A 373 -1.75 12.80 12.14
N ALA A 374 -0.76 11.92 11.99
CA ALA A 374 -0.91 10.50 12.29
C ALA A 374 -1.29 10.28 13.76
N LYS A 375 -0.84 11.17 14.67
CA LYS A 375 -1.24 11.21 16.07
C LYS A 375 -2.54 12.01 16.25
N LYS A 376 -3.67 11.30 16.14
CA LYS A 376 -5.00 11.91 16.33
C LYS A 376 -5.10 12.50 17.74
N ASN A 377 -5.54 13.75 17.84
CA ASN A 377 -5.84 14.38 19.12
C ASN A 377 -7.11 13.77 19.74
N LYS A 378 -7.48 14.19 20.96
CA LYS A 378 -8.62 13.60 21.68
C LYS A 378 -9.95 13.77 20.94
N VAL A 379 -10.15 14.89 20.24
CA VAL A 379 -11.36 15.15 19.44
C VAL A 379 -11.36 14.27 18.19
N GLU A 380 -10.26 14.29 17.43
CA GLU A 380 -10.11 13.45 16.22
C GLU A 380 -10.28 11.96 16.57
N ALA A 381 -9.66 11.45 17.63
CA ALA A 381 -9.77 10.05 18.05
C ALA A 381 -11.20 9.68 18.52
N ALA A 382 -11.91 10.60 19.18
CA ALA A 382 -13.30 10.40 19.55
C ALA A 382 -14.23 10.42 18.33
N GLY A 383 -13.95 11.30 17.37
CA GLY A 383 -14.59 11.35 16.06
C GLY A 383 -14.44 10.04 15.31
N MET A 384 -13.20 9.55 15.16
CA MET A 384 -12.90 8.27 14.51
C MET A 384 -13.70 7.12 15.12
N ARG A 385 -13.75 7.01 16.46
CA ARG A 385 -14.57 5.96 17.11
C ARG A 385 -16.06 6.12 16.81
N SER A 386 -16.55 7.35 16.75
CA SER A 386 -17.97 7.65 16.50
C SER A 386 -18.36 7.39 15.05
N SER A 387 -17.50 7.72 14.09
CA SER A 387 -17.70 7.41 12.67
C SER A 387 -17.72 5.91 12.41
N HIS A 388 -16.79 5.16 13.01
CA HIS A 388 -16.76 3.70 12.89
C HIS A 388 -17.98 3.03 13.54
N LEU A 389 -18.52 3.60 14.63
CA LEU A 389 -19.77 3.11 15.21
C LEU A 389 -20.96 3.31 14.26
N ARG A 390 -21.05 4.48 13.61
CA ARG A 390 -22.11 4.74 12.60
C ARG A 390 -21.94 3.87 11.35
N ASP A 391 -20.71 3.66 10.92
CA ASP A 391 -20.41 2.77 9.79
C ASP A 391 -20.71 1.30 10.12
N ALA A 392 -20.49 0.87 11.37
CA ALA A 392 -20.90 -0.46 11.84
C ALA A 392 -22.43 -0.64 11.83
N ILE A 393 -23.20 0.40 12.14
CA ILE A 393 -24.66 0.41 12.00
C ILE A 393 -25.03 0.22 10.53
N ALA A 394 -24.43 1.00 9.63
CA ALA A 394 -24.68 0.90 8.18
C ALA A 394 -24.36 -0.51 7.64
N MET A 395 -23.20 -1.07 8.00
CA MET A 395 -22.80 -2.42 7.61
C MET A 395 -23.75 -3.49 8.17
N CYS A 396 -24.14 -3.42 9.44
CA CYS A 396 -25.08 -4.39 10.01
C CYS A 396 -26.47 -4.29 9.36
N ASP A 397 -26.93 -3.07 9.05
CA ASP A 397 -28.22 -2.85 8.39
C ASP A 397 -28.21 -3.37 6.96
N PHE A 398 -27.16 -3.05 6.21
CA PHE A 398 -26.93 -3.56 4.86
C PHE A 398 -26.87 -5.09 4.82
N LEU A 399 -26.04 -5.72 5.66
CA LEU A 399 -25.86 -7.17 5.65
C LEU A 399 -27.13 -7.90 6.05
N ALA A 400 -27.88 -7.37 7.02
CA ALA A 400 -29.18 -7.90 7.40
C ALA A 400 -30.21 -7.77 6.26
N TYR A 401 -30.25 -6.62 5.61
CA TYR A 401 -31.12 -6.36 4.47
C TYR A 401 -30.78 -7.28 3.29
N MET A 402 -29.51 -7.38 2.92
CA MET A 402 -29.05 -8.23 1.82
C MET A 402 -29.38 -9.70 2.09
N GLU A 403 -29.07 -10.25 3.26
CA GLU A 403 -29.39 -11.65 3.59
C GLU A 403 -30.89 -11.93 3.61
N GLU A 404 -31.72 -10.95 3.98
CA GLU A 404 -33.17 -11.07 3.90
C GLU A 404 -33.63 -11.06 2.44
N GLN A 405 -33.23 -10.05 1.65
CA GLN A 405 -33.67 -9.91 0.26
C GLN A 405 -33.15 -11.04 -0.64
N TYR A 406 -31.94 -11.52 -0.41
CA TYR A 406 -31.36 -12.63 -1.18
C TYR A 406 -32.18 -13.94 -1.05
N LYS A 407 -32.92 -14.12 0.06
CA LYS A 407 -33.84 -15.27 0.22
C LYS A 407 -35.12 -15.14 -0.61
N PHE A 408 -35.52 -13.91 -0.93
CA PHE A 408 -36.74 -13.63 -1.68
C PHE A 408 -36.48 -13.53 -3.18
N ASP A 409 -35.38 -12.87 -3.57
CA ASP A 409 -34.96 -12.66 -4.95
C ASP A 409 -33.43 -12.73 -5.04
N SER A 410 -32.90 -13.94 -5.22
CA SER A 410 -31.46 -14.16 -5.39
C SER A 410 -30.95 -13.62 -6.73
N GLU A 411 -31.78 -13.61 -7.77
CA GLU A 411 -31.42 -13.16 -9.12
C GLU A 411 -31.25 -11.63 -9.20
N GLY A 412 -31.90 -10.90 -8.28
CA GLY A 412 -31.75 -9.46 -8.11
C GLY A 412 -30.38 -9.00 -7.60
N TRP A 413 -29.51 -9.90 -7.13
CA TRP A 413 -28.21 -9.54 -6.56
C TRP A 413 -27.03 -9.86 -7.47
N ASP A 414 -26.31 -8.81 -7.85
CA ASP A 414 -25.00 -8.85 -8.48
C ASP A 414 -24.03 -7.92 -7.74
N GLU A 415 -22.77 -7.93 -8.14
CA GLU A 415 -21.69 -7.20 -7.46
C GLU A 415 -21.93 -5.69 -7.45
N MET A 416 -22.41 -5.12 -8.56
CA MET A 416 -22.75 -3.70 -8.64
C MET A 416 -23.93 -3.35 -7.72
N GLN A 417 -24.94 -4.21 -7.64
CA GLN A 417 -26.06 -4.03 -6.72
C GLN A 417 -25.60 -4.07 -5.26
N VAL A 418 -24.65 -4.95 -4.91
CA VAL A 418 -24.00 -4.98 -3.58
C VAL A 418 -23.35 -3.64 -3.28
N ALA A 419 -22.46 -3.16 -4.16
CA ALA A 419 -21.75 -1.90 -3.99
C ALA A 419 -22.71 -0.70 -3.87
N ARG A 420 -23.75 -0.66 -4.71
CA ARG A 420 -24.75 0.42 -4.70
C ARG A 420 -25.49 0.50 -3.37
N VAL A 421 -26.03 -0.62 -2.87
CA VAL A 421 -26.90 -0.61 -1.69
C VAL A 421 -26.11 -0.26 -0.43
N ILE A 422 -24.90 -0.80 -0.23
CA ILE A 422 -24.11 -0.43 0.94
C ILE A 422 -23.75 1.07 0.92
N ASN A 423 -23.43 1.62 -0.25
CA ASN A 423 -23.14 3.04 -0.39
C ASN A 423 -24.35 3.90 -0.02
N GLU A 424 -25.54 3.56 -0.53
CA GLU A 424 -26.80 4.23 -0.19
C GLU A 424 -27.07 4.22 1.33
N ILE A 425 -26.93 3.06 1.98
CA ILE A 425 -27.15 2.93 3.44
C ILE A 425 -26.11 3.72 4.24
N ARG A 426 -24.87 3.84 3.76
CA ARG A 426 -23.85 4.72 4.38
C ARG A 426 -24.18 6.19 4.24
N TYR A 427 -24.74 6.62 3.11
CA TYR A 427 -25.17 8.01 2.91
C TYR A 427 -26.28 8.43 3.89
N GLU A 428 -27.10 7.48 4.38
CA GLU A 428 -28.10 7.75 5.42
C GLU A 428 -27.48 8.10 6.79
N GLN A 429 -26.20 7.76 7.02
CA GLN A 429 -25.55 7.98 8.30
C GLN A 429 -25.21 9.45 8.53
N GLY A 430 -25.49 9.93 9.74
CA GLY A 430 -25.20 11.31 10.14
C GLY A 430 -23.73 11.68 9.94
N GLY A 431 -23.49 12.81 9.27
CA GLY A 431 -22.16 13.36 9.03
C GLY A 431 -21.40 12.70 7.87
N ASN A 432 -21.98 11.71 7.18
CA ASN A 432 -21.38 11.13 5.98
C ASN A 432 -21.28 12.18 4.84
N ARG A 433 -20.19 12.10 4.07
CA ARG A 433 -19.84 12.98 2.95
C ARG A 433 -19.49 12.20 1.67
N GLY A 434 -19.72 10.90 1.65
CA GLY A 434 -19.34 10.02 0.55
C GLY A 434 -18.69 8.72 1.02
N ILE A 435 -18.35 7.89 0.05
CA ILE A 435 -17.49 6.73 0.24
C ILE A 435 -16.02 7.15 0.34
N ALA A 436 -15.20 6.36 1.04
CA ALA A 436 -13.76 6.61 1.21
C ALA A 436 -12.90 6.10 0.04
N PHE A 437 -13.44 5.15 -0.73
CA PHE A 437 -12.86 4.58 -1.95
C PHE A 437 -13.97 3.81 -2.70
N PRO A 438 -13.81 3.46 -3.99
CA PRO A 438 -14.77 2.64 -4.72
C PRO A 438 -15.00 1.31 -4.02
N THR A 439 -16.26 0.96 -3.76
CA THR A 439 -16.57 -0.28 -3.05
C THR A 439 -16.18 -1.49 -3.88
N ILE A 440 -15.32 -2.33 -3.30
CA ILE A 440 -14.96 -3.62 -3.84
C ILE A 440 -16.05 -4.61 -3.43
N ALA A 441 -16.73 -5.19 -4.42
CA ALA A 441 -17.68 -6.27 -4.22
C ALA A 441 -17.35 -7.37 -5.22
N GLY A 442 -16.62 -8.40 -4.78
CA GLY A 442 -16.17 -9.50 -5.65
C GLY A 442 -16.81 -10.82 -5.24
N TYR A 443 -17.47 -11.49 -6.18
CA TYR A 443 -17.99 -12.85 -6.01
C TYR A 443 -17.09 -13.88 -6.66
N GLY A 444 -16.83 -14.99 -5.97
CA GLY A 444 -16.04 -16.11 -6.50
C GLY A 444 -14.69 -15.65 -7.07
N PRO A 445 -14.40 -15.88 -8.37
CA PRO A 445 -13.13 -15.48 -8.97
C PRO A 445 -12.78 -13.99 -8.77
N HIS A 446 -13.79 -13.11 -8.70
CA HIS A 446 -13.54 -11.69 -8.47
C HIS A 446 -13.12 -11.37 -7.03
N ALA A 447 -13.51 -12.19 -6.06
CA ALA A 447 -13.01 -12.06 -4.69
C ALA A 447 -11.49 -12.34 -4.60
N ALA A 448 -10.92 -13.07 -5.57
CA ALA A 448 -9.48 -13.33 -5.64
C ALA A 448 -8.66 -12.15 -6.19
N MET A 449 -9.30 -11.07 -6.62
CA MET A 449 -8.65 -9.83 -7.03
C MET A 449 -8.75 -8.82 -5.88
N PRO A 450 -7.64 -8.48 -5.19
CA PRO A 450 -7.69 -7.68 -3.97
C PRO A 450 -8.45 -6.35 -4.14
N HIS A 451 -8.27 -5.67 -5.27
CA HIS A 451 -8.83 -4.35 -5.56
C HIS A 451 -9.85 -4.39 -6.72
N TYR A 452 -10.65 -5.46 -6.80
CA TYR A 452 -11.69 -5.55 -7.84
C TYR A 452 -12.77 -4.48 -7.69
N GLU A 453 -12.95 -3.67 -8.73
CA GLU A 453 -14.07 -2.73 -8.82
C GLU A 453 -15.14 -3.27 -9.78
N PRO A 454 -16.37 -3.55 -9.30
CA PRO A 454 -17.44 -4.04 -10.14
C PRO A 454 -17.89 -2.96 -11.13
N ASN A 455 -18.06 -3.35 -12.39
CA ASN A 455 -18.47 -2.46 -13.47
C ASN A 455 -19.41 -3.18 -14.43
N ASN A 456 -20.08 -2.43 -15.31
CA ASN A 456 -21.09 -2.96 -16.23
C ASN A 456 -20.58 -4.10 -17.15
N LEU A 457 -19.27 -4.18 -17.41
CA LEU A 457 -18.69 -5.18 -18.32
C LEU A 457 -18.35 -6.47 -17.58
N THR A 458 -17.88 -6.40 -16.34
CA THR A 458 -17.41 -7.57 -15.58
C THR A 458 -18.38 -8.03 -14.49
N ASN A 459 -19.46 -7.29 -14.21
CA ASN A 459 -20.42 -7.62 -13.16
C ASN A 459 -20.99 -9.05 -13.30
N ILE A 460 -20.97 -9.82 -12.22
CA ILE A 460 -21.58 -11.16 -12.17
C ILE A 460 -22.62 -11.27 -11.05
N LYS A 461 -23.52 -12.24 -11.21
CA LYS A 461 -24.55 -12.56 -10.20
C LYS A 461 -23.93 -13.21 -8.97
N ILE A 462 -24.46 -12.86 -7.80
CA ILE A 462 -24.05 -13.45 -6.53
C ILE A 462 -24.69 -14.82 -6.40
N GLY A 463 -23.89 -15.88 -6.44
CA GLY A 463 -24.35 -17.27 -6.25
C GLY A 463 -24.19 -17.79 -4.82
N THR A 464 -24.37 -19.10 -4.67
CA THR A 464 -24.33 -19.79 -3.36
C THR A 464 -23.12 -20.70 -3.15
N THR A 465 -22.22 -20.82 -4.13
CA THR A 465 -21.11 -21.80 -4.12
C THR A 465 -19.75 -21.24 -3.70
N SER A 466 -19.59 -19.91 -3.72
CA SER A 466 -18.33 -19.24 -3.42
C SER A 466 -18.49 -18.04 -2.49
N THR A 467 -17.36 -17.45 -2.12
CA THR A 467 -17.30 -16.28 -1.24
C THR A 467 -17.72 -15.01 -1.95
N LEU A 468 -18.35 -14.10 -1.20
CA LEU A 468 -18.52 -12.70 -1.58
C LEU A 468 -17.66 -11.85 -0.66
N MET A 469 -16.65 -11.19 -1.20
CA MET A 469 -15.83 -10.23 -0.47
C MET A 469 -16.37 -8.82 -0.70
N ILE A 470 -16.64 -8.09 0.38
CA ILE A 470 -17.12 -6.72 0.35
C ILE A 470 -16.13 -5.87 1.15
N ASP A 471 -15.42 -4.99 0.47
CA ASP A 471 -14.52 -4.02 1.07
C ASP A 471 -14.95 -2.61 0.70
N SER A 472 -15.17 -1.78 1.72
CA SER A 472 -15.78 -0.49 1.56
C SER A 472 -15.67 0.38 2.80
N GLY A 473 -15.70 1.69 2.61
CA GLY A 473 -15.57 2.67 3.68
C GLY A 473 -16.30 3.98 3.40
N GLY A 474 -16.44 4.81 4.43
CA GLY A 474 -17.13 6.10 4.37
C GLY A 474 -16.26 7.28 4.83
N GLN A 475 -16.48 8.44 4.22
CA GLN A 475 -15.96 9.72 4.69
C GLN A 475 -17.01 10.38 5.58
N TYR A 476 -16.67 10.65 6.83
CA TYR A 476 -17.50 11.39 7.78
C TYR A 476 -16.77 12.66 8.21
N LEU A 477 -17.51 13.72 8.56
CA LEU A 477 -16.91 14.97 9.04
C LEU A 477 -15.92 14.80 10.21
N ASP A 478 -16.10 13.74 10.99
CA ASP A 478 -15.34 13.35 12.18
C ASP A 478 -14.50 12.07 11.99
N GLY A 479 -14.36 11.54 10.78
CA GLY A 479 -13.45 10.41 10.54
C GLY A 479 -13.62 9.71 9.20
N THR A 480 -12.64 8.89 8.83
CA THR A 480 -12.67 8.01 7.66
C THR A 480 -12.79 6.56 8.14
N THR A 481 -13.58 5.72 7.47
CA THR A 481 -13.73 4.30 7.81
C THR A 481 -13.23 3.40 6.69
N ASP A 482 -12.83 2.19 7.08
CA ASP A 482 -12.40 1.13 6.18
C ASP A 482 -12.79 -0.24 6.79
N VAL A 483 -13.44 -1.09 5.99
CA VAL A 483 -13.94 -2.37 6.48
C VAL A 483 -14.21 -3.36 5.35
N THR A 484 -13.42 -4.43 5.36
CA THR A 484 -13.69 -5.66 4.61
C THR A 484 -14.41 -6.74 5.42
N ARG A 485 -15.48 -7.32 4.85
CA ARG A 485 -16.08 -8.59 5.30
C ARG A 485 -16.23 -9.56 4.13
N THR A 486 -15.93 -10.83 4.39
CA THR A 486 -16.17 -11.93 3.43
C THR A 486 -17.33 -12.80 3.91
N LEU A 487 -18.29 -13.05 3.02
CA LEU A 487 -19.55 -13.75 3.29
C LEU A 487 -19.67 -15.00 2.42
N HIS A 488 -20.69 -15.82 2.70
CA HIS A 488 -21.09 -16.95 1.87
C HIS A 488 -22.60 -17.13 1.94
N PHE A 489 -23.31 -17.31 0.82
CA PHE A 489 -24.77 -17.45 0.82
C PHE A 489 -25.27 -18.90 0.88
N GLY A 490 -24.49 -19.88 0.40
CA GLY A 490 -24.80 -21.31 0.56
C GLY A 490 -24.00 -22.00 1.66
N VAL A 491 -23.52 -23.22 1.37
CA VAL A 491 -22.66 -24.04 2.23
C VAL A 491 -21.20 -23.93 1.77
N PRO A 492 -20.29 -23.35 2.59
CA PRO A 492 -18.90 -23.17 2.18
C PRO A 492 -18.14 -24.51 2.18
N THR A 493 -17.16 -24.63 1.28
CA THR A 493 -16.27 -25.78 1.21
C THR A 493 -15.29 -25.81 2.39
N ASP A 494 -14.69 -26.97 2.64
CA ASP A 494 -13.65 -27.10 3.66
C ASP A 494 -12.44 -26.20 3.36
N GLU A 495 -12.10 -25.99 2.08
CA GLU A 495 -11.02 -25.11 1.67
C GLU A 495 -11.34 -23.65 2.00
N GLN A 496 -12.53 -23.17 1.63
CA GLN A 496 -13.01 -21.81 1.94
C GLN A 496 -13.03 -21.56 3.45
N ARG A 497 -13.56 -22.51 4.25
CA ARG A 497 -13.57 -22.41 5.72
C ARG A 497 -12.16 -22.35 6.31
N LYS A 498 -11.25 -23.20 5.83
CA LYS A 498 -9.86 -23.25 6.30
C LYS A 498 -9.08 -21.99 5.92
N ALA A 499 -9.27 -21.46 4.71
CA ALA A 499 -8.67 -20.21 4.27
C ALA A 499 -9.17 -19.04 5.13
N TYR A 500 -10.50 -18.88 5.24
CA TYR A 500 -11.11 -17.84 6.05
C TYR A 500 -10.66 -17.89 7.50
N THR A 501 -10.62 -19.09 8.09
CA THR A 501 -10.23 -19.24 9.49
C THR A 501 -8.76 -18.90 9.73
N ARG A 502 -7.85 -19.17 8.79
CA ARG A 502 -6.44 -18.74 8.90
C ARG A 502 -6.31 -17.23 8.83
N VAL A 503 -7.00 -16.59 7.89
CA VAL A 503 -7.05 -15.12 7.78
C VAL A 503 -7.59 -14.52 9.08
N LEU A 504 -8.69 -15.07 9.62
CA LEU A 504 -9.26 -14.64 10.89
C LEU A 504 -8.28 -14.83 12.05
N ILE A 505 -7.56 -15.95 12.13
CA ILE A 505 -6.55 -16.16 13.17
C ILE A 505 -5.45 -15.09 13.08
N GLY A 506 -4.97 -14.77 11.89
CA GLY A 506 -3.97 -13.72 11.69
C GLY A 506 -4.47 -12.36 12.18
N SER A 507 -5.71 -12.01 11.83
CA SER A 507 -6.36 -10.78 12.28
C SER A 507 -6.53 -10.73 13.80
N ILE A 508 -6.93 -11.83 14.44
CA ILE A 508 -7.07 -11.95 15.89
C ILE A 508 -5.71 -11.81 16.59
N GLU A 509 -4.68 -12.51 16.09
CA GLU A 509 -3.34 -12.50 16.68
C GLU A 509 -2.74 -11.10 16.64
N LEU A 510 -2.91 -10.36 15.55
CA LEU A 510 -2.48 -8.97 15.48
C LEU A 510 -3.31 -8.06 16.40
N SER A 511 -4.64 -8.15 16.35
CA SER A 511 -5.54 -7.30 17.17
C SER A 511 -5.37 -7.50 18.67
N SER A 512 -5.00 -8.72 19.10
CA SER A 512 -4.81 -9.07 20.51
C SER A 512 -3.39 -8.79 21.03
N LEU A 513 -2.49 -8.34 20.16
CA LEU A 513 -1.09 -8.15 20.49
C LEU A 513 -0.89 -7.07 21.56
N ILE A 514 -0.07 -7.40 22.57
CA ILE A 514 0.50 -6.44 23.51
C ILE A 514 2.00 -6.42 23.26
N PHE A 515 2.53 -5.26 22.91
CA PHE A 515 3.88 -5.15 22.35
C PHE A 515 4.64 -3.95 22.91
N PRO A 516 5.98 -3.98 22.95
CA PRO A 516 6.77 -2.84 23.36
C PRO A 516 6.56 -1.60 22.49
N SER A 517 6.54 -0.41 23.10
CA SER A 517 6.32 0.85 22.37
C SER A 517 7.45 1.26 21.42
N ASP A 518 8.56 0.52 21.41
CA ASP A 518 9.74 0.78 20.58
C ASP A 518 9.87 -0.12 19.35
N LEU A 519 8.93 -1.06 19.13
CA LEU A 519 8.89 -1.86 17.91
C LEU A 519 8.57 -0.99 16.68
N THR A 520 9.17 -1.35 15.56
CA THR A 520 8.83 -0.77 14.26
C THR A 520 7.58 -1.45 13.71
N VAL A 521 6.78 -0.72 12.95
CA VAL A 521 5.47 -1.20 12.49
C VAL A 521 5.57 -2.44 11.60
N ASP A 522 6.54 -2.50 10.69
CA ASP A 522 6.81 -3.60 9.76
C ASP A 522 7.04 -4.95 10.46
N GLN A 523 7.61 -4.93 11.67
CA GLN A 523 7.85 -6.14 12.46
C GLN A 523 6.55 -6.84 12.89
N LEU A 524 5.43 -6.11 12.94
CA LEU A 524 4.13 -6.66 13.33
C LEU A 524 3.45 -7.42 12.20
N ASP A 525 3.85 -7.20 10.94
CA ASP A 525 3.22 -7.75 9.75
C ASP A 525 3.29 -9.30 9.70
N ALA A 526 4.42 -9.86 10.14
CA ALA A 526 4.62 -11.31 10.23
C ALA A 526 3.62 -12.00 11.17
N VAL A 527 3.07 -11.30 12.16
CA VAL A 527 2.08 -11.86 13.11
C VAL A 527 0.81 -12.27 12.37
N ALA A 528 0.30 -11.42 11.49
CA ALA A 528 -0.92 -11.70 10.73
C ALA A 528 -0.71 -12.75 9.62
N ARG A 529 0.53 -12.90 9.11
CA ARG A 529 0.86 -13.85 8.04
C ARG A 529 1.15 -15.26 8.53
N ARG A 530 1.66 -15.39 9.75
CA ARG A 530 2.09 -16.66 10.35
C ARG A 530 1.09 -17.80 10.13
N PRO A 531 -0.24 -17.62 10.24
CA PRO A 531 -1.18 -18.70 10.00
C PRO A 531 -1.22 -19.20 8.55
N LEU A 532 -1.08 -18.32 7.56
CA LEU A 532 -1.05 -18.69 6.14
C LEU A 532 0.30 -19.32 5.76
N TRP A 533 1.40 -18.74 6.24
CA TRP A 533 2.76 -19.25 6.01
C TRP A 533 2.94 -20.68 6.54
N SER A 534 2.25 -21.04 7.62
CA SER A 534 2.25 -22.41 8.15
C SER A 534 1.76 -23.48 7.15
N THR A 535 1.13 -23.05 6.06
CA THR A 535 0.65 -23.89 4.95
C THR A 535 1.23 -23.51 3.59
N GLY A 536 2.27 -22.66 3.57
CA GLY A 536 2.90 -22.20 2.33
C GLY A 536 2.08 -21.18 1.53
N TYR A 537 1.07 -20.56 2.14
CA TYR A 537 0.26 -19.51 1.51
C TYR A 537 0.68 -18.12 1.99
N ASP A 538 0.40 -17.09 1.20
CA ASP A 538 0.65 -15.68 1.52
C ASP A 538 -0.35 -14.76 0.80
N TYR A 539 -0.25 -13.45 1.01
CA TYR A 539 -0.98 -12.40 0.29
C TYR A 539 -0.04 -11.26 -0.14
N MET A 540 -0.19 -10.80 -1.39
CA MET A 540 0.76 -9.90 -2.05
C MET A 540 0.46 -8.40 -1.84
N HIS A 541 -0.01 -8.04 -0.64
CA HIS A 541 -0.19 -6.67 -0.17
C HIS A 541 0.20 -6.57 1.32
N GLY A 542 0.30 -5.36 1.88
CA GLY A 542 0.58 -5.17 3.33
C GLY A 542 -0.56 -5.66 4.21
N THR A 543 -0.30 -5.98 5.49
CA THR A 543 -1.37 -6.27 6.47
C THR A 543 -2.18 -5.03 6.85
N GLY A 544 -1.66 -3.82 6.60
CA GLY A 544 -2.45 -2.61 6.82
C GLY A 544 -1.73 -1.29 6.56
N HIS A 545 -2.45 -0.21 6.80
CA HIS A 545 -2.05 1.17 6.57
C HIS A 545 -2.66 2.10 7.62
N GLY A 546 -2.13 3.32 7.74
CA GLY A 546 -2.75 4.34 8.59
C GLY A 546 -4.09 4.80 8.02
N ILE A 547 -5.03 5.21 8.88
CA ILE A 547 -6.33 5.78 8.46
C ILE A 547 -6.38 7.26 8.86
N GLY A 548 -6.68 8.15 7.90
CA GLY A 548 -6.81 9.58 8.14
C GLY A 548 -8.12 10.00 8.82
N HIS A 549 -8.14 11.20 9.40
CA HIS A 549 -9.35 11.78 9.99
C HIS A 549 -10.04 12.70 8.98
N PHE A 550 -11.11 12.20 8.36
CA PHE A 550 -11.80 12.88 7.25
C PHE A 550 -10.79 13.34 6.20
N SER A 551 -10.01 12.38 5.71
CA SER A 551 -8.82 12.54 4.88
C SER A 551 -8.57 11.25 4.08
N SER A 552 -7.35 11.04 3.55
CA SER A 552 -6.96 9.80 2.87
C SER A 552 -7.25 8.56 3.72
N VAL A 553 -7.77 7.51 3.07
CA VAL A 553 -7.96 6.19 3.70
C VAL A 553 -6.61 5.50 3.93
N HIS A 554 -5.62 5.72 3.05
CA HIS A 554 -4.23 5.32 3.27
C HIS A 554 -3.40 6.53 3.71
N GLU A 555 -3.18 6.67 5.02
CA GLU A 555 -2.47 7.80 5.62
C GLU A 555 -1.03 7.42 6.03
N PRO A 556 0.00 8.12 5.53
CA PRO A 556 1.36 7.97 6.02
C PRO A 556 1.49 8.46 7.48
N PRO A 557 2.46 7.95 8.24
CA PRO A 557 3.59 7.16 7.78
C PRO A 557 3.37 5.65 7.93
N ILE A 558 2.24 5.23 8.49
CA ILE A 558 1.98 3.83 8.85
C ILE A 558 1.80 3.00 7.58
N SER A 559 2.75 2.09 7.33
CA SER A 559 2.64 1.01 6.36
C SER A 559 3.05 -0.28 7.06
N LEU A 560 2.09 -1.16 7.30
CA LEU A 560 2.29 -2.44 7.96
C LEU A 560 2.53 -3.49 6.87
N SER A 561 3.79 -3.66 6.49
CA SER A 561 4.21 -4.59 5.43
C SER A 561 5.67 -5.00 5.61
N TYR A 562 5.97 -6.32 5.55
CA TYR A 562 7.34 -6.82 5.60
C TYR A 562 8.08 -6.67 4.26
N PHE A 563 7.37 -6.54 3.15
CA PHE A 563 8.00 -6.34 1.83
C PHE A 563 8.71 -4.98 1.76
N GLY A 564 8.22 -4.01 2.55
CA GLY A 564 8.75 -2.66 2.70
C GLY A 564 8.81 -1.86 1.40
N TYR A 565 8.66 -0.54 1.49
CA TYR A 565 9.31 0.30 0.49
C TYR A 565 10.82 0.14 0.73
N LYS A 566 11.47 -0.75 -0.04
CA LYS A 566 12.93 -0.90 -0.06
C LYS A 566 13.65 0.43 -0.37
N ASN A 567 12.91 1.42 -0.86
CA ASN A 567 13.35 2.79 -1.14
C ASN A 567 13.02 3.79 -0.02
N SER A 568 12.59 3.34 1.17
CA SER A 568 12.49 4.25 2.32
C SER A 568 13.89 4.73 2.68
N ILE A 569 14.14 6.01 2.44
CA ILE A 569 15.37 6.70 2.85
C ILE A 569 15.59 6.44 4.34
N ALA A 570 16.85 6.31 4.74
CA ALA A 570 17.26 6.27 6.14
C ALA A 570 16.57 7.41 6.93
N GLY A 571 15.52 7.10 7.69
CA GLY A 571 14.77 8.12 8.45
C GLY A 571 13.28 7.85 8.67
N CYS A 572 12.57 7.16 7.77
CA CYS A 572 11.14 6.86 7.94
C CYS A 572 10.89 5.48 8.59
N SER A 573 11.51 5.23 9.76
CA SER A 573 11.21 4.04 10.57
C SER A 573 10.11 4.38 11.58
N VAL A 574 8.90 3.89 11.35
CA VAL A 574 7.72 4.27 12.12
C VAL A 574 7.54 3.39 13.33
N LYS A 575 7.49 4.02 14.50
CA LYS A 575 7.06 3.41 15.76
C LYS A 575 5.63 3.86 16.05
N LEU A 576 4.75 2.92 16.36
CA LEU A 576 3.36 3.22 16.67
C LEU A 576 3.27 4.06 17.97
N LYS A 577 2.38 5.06 17.97
CA LYS A 577 2.14 5.94 19.12
C LYS A 577 0.66 5.90 19.50
N PRO A 578 0.30 6.08 20.78
CA PRO A 578 -1.09 6.23 21.18
C PRO A 578 -1.82 7.31 20.37
N GLY A 579 -3.04 7.00 19.93
CA GLY A 579 -3.83 7.85 19.02
C GLY A 579 -3.58 7.61 17.54
N PHE A 580 -2.74 6.64 17.17
CA PHE A 580 -2.67 6.16 15.79
C PHE A 580 -3.87 5.26 15.48
N PHE A 581 -4.36 5.35 14.25
CA PHE A 581 -5.42 4.49 13.70
C PHE A 581 -4.85 3.81 12.45
N LEU A 582 -5.05 2.51 12.33
CA LEU A 582 -4.53 1.69 11.22
C LEU A 582 -5.44 0.49 10.90
N SER A 583 -5.48 0.06 9.65
CA SER A 583 -6.14 -1.18 9.25
C SER A 583 -5.36 -2.42 9.70
N ASN A 584 -6.09 -3.53 9.81
CA ASN A 584 -5.60 -4.89 10.00
C ASN A 584 -6.42 -5.77 9.06
N GLU A 585 -5.89 -6.02 7.87
CA GLU A 585 -6.60 -6.52 6.69
C GLU A 585 -5.91 -7.73 6.02
N PRO A 586 -5.52 -8.80 6.76
CA PRO A 586 -4.93 -9.97 6.12
C PRO A 586 -5.87 -10.58 5.07
N GLY A 587 -5.29 -11.22 4.06
CA GLY A 587 -6.03 -11.80 2.94
C GLY A 587 -5.55 -13.18 2.51
N TYR A 588 -6.34 -13.84 1.68
CA TYR A 588 -5.98 -15.04 0.93
C TYR A 588 -6.72 -15.00 -0.41
N TYR A 589 -5.99 -15.18 -1.49
CA TYR A 589 -6.54 -15.06 -2.85
C TYR A 589 -6.12 -16.27 -3.67
N LYS A 590 -7.10 -17.06 -4.08
CA LYS A 590 -6.91 -18.19 -4.99
C LYS A 590 -7.42 -17.78 -6.36
N GLU A 591 -6.47 -17.44 -7.23
CA GLU A 591 -6.74 -16.96 -8.60
C GLU A 591 -7.76 -17.87 -9.30
N ASN A 592 -8.74 -17.24 -9.97
CA ASN A 592 -9.83 -17.90 -10.70
C ASN A 592 -10.81 -18.75 -9.85
N ASP A 593 -10.79 -18.65 -8.51
CA ASP A 593 -11.66 -19.45 -7.63
C ASP A 593 -12.39 -18.59 -6.59
N PHE A 594 -11.68 -18.19 -5.53
CA PHE A 594 -12.25 -17.40 -4.43
C PHE A 594 -11.18 -16.59 -3.71
N GLY A 595 -11.61 -15.58 -2.97
CA GLY A 595 -10.76 -14.83 -2.06
C GLY A 595 -11.43 -14.55 -0.73
N VAL A 596 -10.60 -14.23 0.24
CA VAL A 596 -10.99 -13.83 1.59
C VAL A 596 -10.10 -12.67 2.01
N ARG A 597 -10.70 -11.55 2.39
CA ARG A 597 -10.04 -10.51 3.20
C ARG A 597 -10.93 -10.19 4.39
N LEU A 598 -10.30 -9.93 5.53
CA LEU A 598 -10.98 -9.57 6.77
C LEU A 598 -10.28 -8.39 7.38
N GLU A 599 -11.02 -7.30 7.58
CA GLU A 599 -10.41 -6.04 7.96
C GLU A 599 -11.13 -5.33 9.08
N ASN A 600 -10.34 -4.87 10.04
CA ASN A 600 -10.75 -3.93 11.06
C ASN A 600 -9.78 -2.76 11.11
N VAL A 601 -10.29 -1.55 11.39
CA VAL A 601 -9.48 -0.45 11.87
C VAL A 601 -9.25 -0.63 13.37
N LEU A 602 -7.99 -0.46 13.76
CA LEU A 602 -7.47 -0.55 15.12
C LEU A 602 -7.03 0.84 15.61
N GLU A 603 -7.27 1.11 16.88
CA GLU A 603 -6.69 2.25 17.59
C GLU A 603 -5.51 1.77 18.45
N VAL A 604 -4.36 2.44 18.35
CA VAL A 604 -3.22 2.21 19.23
C VAL A 604 -3.45 2.90 20.57
N ILE A 605 -3.43 2.13 21.65
CA ILE A 605 -3.61 2.62 23.03
C ILE A 605 -2.52 2.10 23.97
N PRO A 606 -2.24 2.80 25.09
CA PRO A 606 -1.34 2.29 26.11
C PRO A 606 -1.81 0.97 26.73
N ALA A 607 -0.86 0.10 27.08
CA ALA A 607 -1.10 -1.09 27.87
C ALA A 607 -0.72 -0.84 29.35
N ASP A 608 -1.40 0.11 30.00
CA ASP A 608 -0.99 0.70 31.29
C ASP A 608 -0.76 -0.27 32.46
N LYS A 609 -1.35 -1.46 32.42
CA LYS A 609 -1.21 -2.49 33.48
C LYS A 609 0.06 -3.33 33.34
N LEU A 610 0.86 -3.13 32.29
CA LEU A 610 2.04 -3.92 31.96
C LEU A 610 3.26 -3.00 31.81
N ALA A 611 3.80 -2.55 32.93
CA ALA A 611 5.09 -1.87 32.99
C ALA A 611 6.09 -2.78 33.72
N HIS A 612 7.12 -3.23 33.01
CA HIS A 612 8.22 -4.00 33.59
C HIS A 612 9.55 -3.30 33.28
N ASN A 613 10.37 -3.03 34.29
CA ASN A 613 11.67 -2.36 34.18
C ASN A 613 11.64 -1.02 33.41
N GLY A 614 10.56 -0.24 33.55
CA GLY A 614 10.40 1.05 32.88
C GLY A 614 10.05 1.00 31.39
N ARG A 615 9.97 -0.20 30.78
CA ARG A 615 9.53 -0.36 29.38
C ARG A 615 8.02 -0.17 29.27
N ARG A 616 7.60 0.68 28.33
CA ARG A 616 6.18 0.92 28.02
C ARG A 616 5.70 -0.06 26.97
N PHE A 617 4.45 -0.49 27.13
CA PHE A 617 3.78 -1.37 26.19
C PHE A 617 2.56 -0.68 25.59
N LEU A 618 2.25 -1.06 24.36
CA LEU A 618 1.08 -0.67 23.60
C LEU A 618 0.21 -1.90 23.36
N LYS A 619 -1.05 -1.66 23.03
CA LYS A 619 -2.01 -2.66 22.57
C LYS A 619 -2.98 -2.01 21.59
N PHE A 620 -3.75 -2.82 20.90
CA PHE A 620 -4.80 -2.33 20.01
C PHE A 620 -6.18 -2.33 20.68
N ARG A 621 -7.05 -1.48 20.16
CA ARG A 621 -8.50 -1.51 20.38
C ARG A 621 -9.19 -1.52 19.02
N ASP A 622 -9.96 -2.55 18.72
CA ASP A 622 -10.84 -2.55 17.54
C ASP A 622 -11.86 -1.42 17.62
N VAL A 623 -11.92 -0.61 16.58
CA VAL A 623 -12.96 0.41 16.38
C VAL A 623 -13.98 -0.01 15.33
N THR A 624 -13.60 -0.84 14.35
CA THR A 624 -14.55 -1.53 13.47
C THR A 624 -15.29 -2.63 14.24
N LEU A 625 -16.61 -2.52 14.35
CA LEU A 625 -17.47 -3.42 15.13
C LEU A 625 -18.53 -4.11 14.24
N VAL A 626 -18.09 -4.90 13.25
CA VAL A 626 -18.96 -5.64 12.33
C VAL A 626 -18.77 -7.15 12.54
N PRO A 627 -19.84 -7.96 12.68
CA PRO A 627 -19.69 -9.41 12.87
C PRO A 627 -18.90 -10.10 11.76
N TYR A 628 -18.15 -11.15 12.11
CA TYR A 628 -17.54 -12.10 11.16
C TYR A 628 -18.57 -13.16 10.73
N GLU A 629 -18.43 -13.74 9.53
CA GLU A 629 -19.38 -14.74 9.00
C GLU A 629 -19.21 -16.11 9.67
N PRO A 630 -20.16 -16.56 10.53
CA PRO A 630 -19.98 -17.78 11.31
C PRO A 630 -19.89 -19.06 10.47
N LYS A 631 -20.54 -19.10 9.29
CA LYS A 631 -20.50 -20.29 8.40
C LYS A 631 -19.08 -20.59 7.89
N LEU A 632 -18.25 -19.56 7.74
CA LEU A 632 -16.88 -19.67 7.23
C LEU A 632 -15.86 -19.96 8.33
N ILE A 633 -16.26 -19.94 9.61
CA ILE A 633 -15.35 -20.18 10.73
C ILE A 633 -15.30 -21.68 11.06
N ASP A 634 -14.10 -22.25 10.99
CA ASP A 634 -13.81 -23.56 11.59
C ASP A 634 -13.38 -23.41 13.04
N VAL A 635 -14.36 -23.50 13.94
CA VAL A 635 -14.16 -23.36 15.39
C VAL A 635 -13.12 -24.35 15.94
N ASN A 636 -12.89 -25.49 15.28
CA ASN A 636 -11.88 -26.47 15.70
C ASN A 636 -10.44 -26.00 15.45
N MET A 637 -10.23 -25.05 14.54
CA MET A 637 -8.93 -24.42 14.30
C MET A 637 -8.64 -23.29 15.31
N LEU A 638 -9.65 -22.82 16.04
CA LEU A 638 -9.51 -21.72 17.00
C LEU A 638 -9.06 -22.23 18.37
N THR A 639 -7.96 -21.66 18.88
CA THR A 639 -7.53 -21.86 20.27
C THR A 639 -8.54 -21.27 21.25
N PRO A 640 -8.55 -21.68 22.53
CA PRO A 640 -9.40 -21.05 23.55
C PRO A 640 -9.23 -19.53 23.64
N LEU A 641 -8.02 -19.01 23.40
CA LEU A 641 -7.76 -17.57 23.37
C LEU A 641 -8.42 -16.90 22.16
N HIS A 642 -8.37 -17.50 20.97
CA HIS A 642 -9.05 -16.98 19.78
C HIS A 642 -10.56 -16.94 19.99
N ARG A 643 -11.14 -18.01 20.56
CA ARG A 643 -12.57 -18.08 20.85
C ARG A 643 -13.01 -17.03 21.86
N ARG A 644 -12.22 -16.82 22.91
CA ARG A 644 -12.48 -15.78 23.92
C ARG A 644 -12.39 -14.38 23.32
N TRP A 645 -11.38 -14.11 22.48
CA TRP A 645 -11.28 -12.83 21.78
C TRP A 645 -12.53 -12.59 20.92
N LEU A 646 -12.93 -13.59 20.10
CA LEU A 646 -14.10 -13.48 19.22
C LEU A 646 -15.39 -13.27 20.01
N ASN A 647 -15.59 -13.98 21.12
CA ASN A 647 -16.74 -13.78 22.01
C ASN A 647 -16.77 -12.39 22.64
N ASN A 648 -15.62 -11.86 23.05
CA ASN A 648 -15.51 -10.50 23.61
C ASN A 648 -15.76 -9.42 22.55
N TYR A 649 -15.22 -9.61 21.34
CA TYR A 649 -15.49 -8.75 20.19
C TYR A 649 -16.99 -8.73 19.87
N ASN A 650 -17.60 -9.90 19.74
CA ASN A 650 -19.03 -10.07 19.51
C ASN A 650 -19.90 -9.49 20.64
N LYS A 651 -19.44 -9.57 21.90
CA LYS A 651 -20.11 -8.92 23.04
C LYS A 651 -20.11 -7.40 22.89
N ARG A 652 -18.98 -6.79 22.52
CA ARG A 652 -18.90 -5.35 22.25
C ARG A 652 -19.83 -4.94 21.11
N ILE A 653 -19.93 -5.72 20.04
CA ILE A 653 -20.88 -5.44 18.95
C ILE A 653 -22.32 -5.40 19.50
N ARG A 654 -22.73 -6.38 20.30
CA ARG A 654 -24.08 -6.40 20.90
C ARG A 654 -24.36 -5.19 21.80
N GLU A 655 -23.37 -4.80 22.58
CA GLU A 655 -23.49 -3.71 23.56
C GLU A 655 -23.45 -2.33 22.91
N GLU A 656 -22.46 -2.08 22.04
CA GLU A 656 -22.22 -0.78 21.42
C GLU A 656 -23.10 -0.59 20.17
N VAL A 657 -22.96 -1.46 19.16
CA VAL A 657 -23.71 -1.37 17.89
C VAL A 657 -25.17 -1.72 18.11
N GLY A 658 -25.46 -2.77 18.89
CA GLY A 658 -26.82 -3.18 19.20
C GLY A 658 -27.63 -2.12 19.96
N ALA A 659 -26.98 -1.31 20.81
CA ALA A 659 -27.66 -0.18 21.46
C ALA A 659 -28.07 0.90 20.45
N GLU A 660 -27.18 1.28 19.54
CA GLU A 660 -27.49 2.29 18.53
C GLU A 660 -28.47 1.77 17.47
N LEU A 661 -28.42 0.50 17.06
CA LEU A 661 -29.42 -0.08 16.15
C LEU A 661 -30.84 0.02 16.73
N LYS A 662 -31.02 -0.27 18.03
CA LYS A 662 -32.31 -0.11 18.72
C LYS A 662 -32.76 1.34 18.77
N LYS A 663 -31.84 2.25 19.11
CA LYS A 663 -32.10 3.68 19.18
C LYS A 663 -32.52 4.28 17.83
N ASN A 664 -31.94 3.78 16.73
CA ASN A 664 -32.28 4.16 15.37
C ASN A 664 -33.43 3.33 14.77
N LEU A 665 -34.13 2.51 15.57
CA LEU A 665 -35.27 1.67 15.17
C LEU A 665 -34.95 0.65 14.05
N LYS A 666 -33.67 0.32 13.83
CA LYS A 666 -33.22 -0.68 12.85
C LYS A 666 -33.30 -2.09 13.44
N MET A 667 -34.51 -2.53 13.80
CA MET A 667 -34.73 -3.76 14.57
C MET A 667 -34.39 -5.05 13.80
N LYS A 668 -34.57 -5.08 12.47
CA LYS A 668 -34.15 -6.23 11.64
C LYS A 668 -32.65 -6.47 11.74
N ALA A 669 -31.87 -5.41 11.55
CA ALA A 669 -30.43 -5.40 11.71
C ALA A 669 -30.00 -5.79 13.13
N PHE A 670 -30.71 -5.30 14.16
CA PHE A 670 -30.46 -5.71 15.54
C PHE A 670 -30.59 -7.23 15.74
N TYR A 671 -31.70 -7.84 15.31
CA TYR A 671 -31.89 -9.28 15.46
C TYR A 671 -30.90 -10.10 14.63
N TRP A 672 -30.61 -9.66 13.40
CA TRP A 672 -29.59 -10.27 12.56
C TRP A 672 -28.22 -10.25 13.25
N MET A 673 -27.80 -9.10 13.78
CA MET A 673 -26.54 -8.95 14.50
C MET A 673 -26.49 -9.84 15.75
N MET A 674 -27.60 -9.95 16.50
CA MET A 674 -27.67 -10.84 17.67
C MET A 674 -27.41 -12.31 17.29
N VAL A 675 -27.97 -12.76 16.17
CA VAL A 675 -27.73 -14.12 15.64
C VAL A 675 -26.26 -14.30 15.24
N LYS A 676 -25.72 -13.37 14.44
CA LYS A 676 -24.34 -13.43 13.92
C LYS A 676 -23.27 -13.32 15.01
N THR A 677 -23.62 -12.74 16.15
CA THR A 677 -22.70 -12.56 17.29
C THR A 677 -22.84 -13.65 18.35
N THR A 678 -23.67 -14.67 18.16
CA THR A 678 -23.86 -15.76 19.15
C THR A 678 -22.53 -16.30 19.67
N SER A 679 -22.42 -16.42 20.99
CA SER A 679 -21.18 -16.89 21.63
C SER A 679 -20.88 -18.34 21.26
N ILE A 680 -19.61 -18.64 21.00
CA ILE A 680 -19.11 -19.99 20.78
C ILE A 680 -18.48 -20.57 22.06
N PRO A 681 -18.47 -21.91 22.25
CA PRO A 681 -17.87 -22.53 23.44
C PRO A 681 -16.38 -22.21 23.58
N GLU A 682 -15.98 -21.62 24.71
CA GLU A 682 -14.58 -21.28 24.99
C GLU A 682 -13.68 -22.50 25.17
N THR A 683 -14.26 -23.62 25.63
CA THR A 683 -13.58 -24.90 25.79
C THR A 683 -14.14 -25.92 24.79
N GLY A 684 -13.26 -26.69 24.16
CA GLY A 684 -13.59 -27.76 23.22
C GLY A 684 -12.34 -28.55 22.86
N SER A 685 -12.48 -29.63 22.09
CA SER A 685 -11.39 -30.49 21.60
C SER A 685 -10.54 -29.82 20.51
N GLY A 686 -10.15 -28.57 20.71
CA GLY A 686 -9.24 -27.86 19.81
C GLY A 686 -7.83 -28.44 19.97
N GLY A 687 -7.34 -29.12 18.94
CA GLY A 687 -5.93 -29.47 18.85
C GLY A 687 -5.07 -28.21 18.72
N HIS A 688 -3.82 -28.26 19.16
CA HIS A 688 -2.81 -27.31 18.71
C HIS A 688 -2.66 -27.44 17.20
N PHE A 689 -3.46 -26.67 16.43
CA PHE A 689 -3.57 -26.81 14.97
C PHE A 689 -2.38 -26.17 14.23
N PHE A 690 -1.59 -25.35 14.93
CA PHE A 690 -0.22 -25.09 14.51
C PHE A 690 0.60 -26.31 14.92
N PRO A 691 1.08 -27.14 13.98
CA PRO A 691 1.97 -28.22 14.32
C PRO A 691 3.13 -27.60 15.08
N ASP A 692 3.41 -28.13 16.26
CA ASP A 692 4.64 -27.84 16.96
C ASP A 692 5.77 -28.46 16.12
N TYR A 693 6.23 -27.73 15.10
CA TYR A 693 7.44 -28.09 14.35
C TYR A 693 8.70 -27.95 15.23
N SER A 694 8.54 -27.77 16.56
CA SER A 694 9.56 -28.08 17.56
C SER A 694 9.84 -29.58 17.71
N GLN A 695 9.21 -30.45 16.91
CA GLN A 695 9.93 -31.62 16.43
C GLN A 695 11.10 -31.14 15.56
N ALA A 696 12.15 -30.66 16.24
CA ALA A 696 13.51 -30.95 15.86
C ALA A 696 13.48 -32.35 15.28
N ILE A 697 13.77 -32.46 13.98
CA ILE A 697 14.16 -33.69 13.33
C ILE A 697 14.97 -34.44 14.39
N PRO A 698 14.54 -35.62 14.89
CA PRO A 698 15.31 -36.33 15.90
C PRO A 698 16.70 -36.44 15.29
N SER A 699 17.67 -35.80 15.95
CA SER A 699 18.96 -35.51 15.33
C SER A 699 19.40 -36.74 14.57
N THR A 700 19.62 -36.60 13.27
CA THR A 700 20.18 -37.67 12.43
C THR A 700 21.59 -38.06 12.87
N SER A 701 22.05 -37.62 14.05
CA SER A 701 23.27 -38.09 14.72
C SER A 701 23.28 -39.61 14.88
N ARG A 702 22.14 -40.29 15.07
CA ARG A 702 22.12 -41.76 15.14
C ARG A 702 22.35 -42.47 13.80
N GLN A 703 21.93 -41.90 12.66
CA GLN A 703 22.19 -42.49 11.34
C GLN A 703 23.57 -42.10 10.80
N PHE A 704 24.07 -40.90 11.14
CA PHE A 704 25.43 -40.49 10.76
C PHE A 704 26.51 -41.29 11.50
N HIS A 705 26.29 -41.67 12.76
CA HIS A 705 27.25 -42.48 13.51
C HIS A 705 27.31 -43.92 13.00
N VAL A 706 26.19 -44.48 12.53
CA VAL A 706 26.17 -45.83 11.93
C VAL A 706 26.85 -45.82 10.55
N LEU A 707 26.65 -44.78 9.73
CA LEU A 707 27.31 -44.67 8.43
C LEU A 707 28.82 -44.43 8.56
N VAL A 708 29.25 -43.58 9.50
CA VAL A 708 30.68 -43.32 9.78
C VAL A 708 31.37 -44.56 10.35
N VAL A 709 30.70 -45.35 11.20
CA VAL A 709 31.25 -46.61 11.71
C VAL A 709 31.33 -47.68 10.61
N ILE A 710 30.35 -47.77 9.71
CA ILE A 710 30.39 -48.71 8.57
C ILE A 710 31.50 -48.34 7.57
N VAL A 711 31.67 -47.04 7.26
CA VAL A 711 32.74 -46.55 6.37
C VAL A 711 34.13 -46.71 7.02
N ALA A 712 34.25 -46.49 8.35
CA ALA A 712 35.49 -46.72 9.08
C ALA A 712 35.85 -48.21 9.15
N ILE A 713 34.88 -49.11 9.36
CA ILE A 713 35.10 -50.56 9.34
C ILE A 713 35.48 -51.02 7.92
N TYR A 714 34.84 -50.49 6.87
CA TYR A 714 35.19 -50.81 5.49
C TYR A 714 36.62 -50.39 5.15
N HIS A 715 37.08 -49.20 5.57
CA HIS A 715 38.45 -48.76 5.34
C HIS A 715 39.50 -49.50 6.19
N VAL A 716 39.16 -49.94 7.40
CA VAL A 716 40.06 -50.76 8.25
C VAL A 716 40.16 -52.21 7.76
N VAL A 717 39.08 -52.76 7.17
CA VAL A 717 39.09 -54.10 6.57
C VAL A 717 39.73 -54.08 5.18
N ALA A 718 39.55 -53.02 4.38
CA ALA A 718 40.18 -52.86 3.07
C ALA A 718 41.69 -52.56 3.17
N SER A 719 42.16 -51.82 4.19
CA SER A 719 43.59 -51.52 4.36
C SER A 719 44.40 -52.72 4.90
N LYS A 720 43.74 -53.74 5.47
CA LYS A 720 44.40 -55.00 5.88
C LYS A 720 44.61 -56.02 4.75
N ARG A 721 44.16 -55.75 3.52
CA ARG A 721 44.39 -56.63 2.35
C ARG A 721 45.50 -56.16 1.39
N TYR A 722 46.13 -55.02 1.64
CA TYR A 722 47.26 -54.52 0.83
C TYR A 722 48.43 -54.06 1.70
N SER A 723 49.11 -55.01 2.35
CA SER A 723 50.49 -54.82 2.79
C SER A 723 51.14 -56.17 3.09
N ASN A 724 51.35 -56.98 2.05
CA ASN A 724 52.42 -57.95 1.99
C ASN A 724 53.25 -57.63 0.75
N ASN A 725 54.35 -56.90 0.91
CA ASN A 725 55.67 -57.18 0.32
C ASN A 725 56.60 -55.95 0.31
N LEU A 726 57.87 -56.23 0.66
CA LEU A 726 59.10 -55.42 0.61
C LEU A 726 59.22 -54.27 1.64
N CYS A 727 59.96 -54.40 2.75
CA CYS A 727 61.40 -54.66 2.94
C CYS A 727 62.31 -53.51 2.47
N PHE A 728 62.78 -52.65 3.38
CA PHE A 728 64.18 -52.64 3.85
C PHE A 728 64.41 -51.60 4.97
N ARG A 729 65.54 -51.79 5.64
CA ARG A 729 65.93 -51.43 7.01
C ARG A 729 67.02 -50.33 6.96
N ILE A 730 67.33 -49.75 8.14
CA ILE A 730 68.55 -48.98 8.56
C ILE A 730 68.28 -47.45 8.67
N ARG A 731 68.09 -46.87 9.89
CA ARG A 731 69.07 -46.40 10.93
C ARG A 731 69.96 -45.23 10.44
N PHE A 732 70.29 -44.14 11.15
CA PHE A 732 70.20 -43.71 12.57
C PHE A 732 70.61 -42.21 12.66
N ASN A 733 70.32 -41.58 13.82
CA ASN A 733 70.98 -40.44 14.50
C ASN A 733 70.73 -39.02 13.95
N ARG A 734 70.41 -38.01 14.77
CA ARG A 734 70.37 -37.83 16.23
C ARG A 734 69.39 -36.72 16.57
#